data_AF-A0A161UT34-F1
#
_entry.id   AF-A0A161UT34-F1
#
_cell.length_a   1.000
_cell.length_b   1.000
_cell.length_c   1.000
_cell.angle_alpha   90.00
_cell.angle_beta   90.00
_cell.angle_gamma   90.00
#
_symmetry.space_group_name_H-M   'P 1'
#
loop_
_entity.id
_entity.type
_entity.pdbx_description
1 polymer ?
#
loop_
_entity_poly.entity_id
_entity_poly.type
_entity_poly.pdbx_seq_one_letter_code
_entity_poly.pdbx_strand_id
1 'polypeptide(L)'
;MSVTNKSFYITTPIYYPSDKLHIGHAYSTVAGDVMARYKRLRGYNVMYLTGTDEHGQKIERKAQEGGKTPQQFVDDIVAGIKDLWKKLDISYDDFIRTTDARHKQAVEKIFTKLMEQDDIYLGHYEGWYCTPCESFFLENKLVDGKCPDCGRPVEWVKEESYFFRLSKYADRLIEHYEKHPEFIHPESRRNEMINNFIKPGLEDLAVSRTTFDWGIRVPGNPKHVIYVWIDALSNYITALGYGSEDDSRYQTYWPADVHLMSKEIVRFHTIIWPAMLMALGLPLPKKVIGHGWLLMKDGKMSKSKGNVVDPVTLIDRYGLDALRYYLMREVPFGSDGTFTPESFVERINFDLANDLGNLLSRTVAMIDKYFGGEVQPYVAGATEFDAAVLETAEATVAKVEEAMEKMEFSVALSAIWQLVSRTNKYIDETQPWNLAKDEAKRETLGSVLYVLAESLRISSVLLQPFMTETPRRMWQQLGIEAGPLTVWDTVHAFGTLPAGTRVAKGEAMFPRLEADKEIAFIAESMSGGTAPAAESAPEEPKAADAKAETAAVPAPEASPEISIDDFFKVDLRVAEVIAAEPVKNADKLLKLQLDLGYEQRQVVSGIAKYYTPEQMVGRKVICVTNLKPVKLRGELSQGMILAASQGDRLTLATVSDSIPNGSVVK
;
A
#
# COMPACT_ATOMS: atom_id res chain seq x y z
N MET A 1 -11.76 22.18 32.62
CA MET A 1 -11.87 20.72 32.87
C MET A 1 -10.65 20.09 32.24
N SER A 2 -9.88 19.31 33.00
CA SER A 2 -8.55 18.83 32.61
C SER A 2 -8.61 17.98 31.33
N VAL A 3 -7.97 18.46 30.25
CA VAL A 3 -7.67 17.63 29.09
C VAL A 3 -6.68 16.57 29.57
N THR A 4 -7.17 15.38 29.93
CA THR A 4 -6.32 14.20 30.08
C THR A 4 -5.73 13.95 28.70
N ASN A 5 -4.47 14.36 28.53
CA ASN A 5 -3.75 14.30 27.27
C ASN A 5 -3.57 12.82 26.90
N LYS A 6 -4.49 12.26 26.09
CA LYS A 6 -4.47 10.84 25.72
C LYS A 6 -3.19 10.56 24.94
N SER A 7 -2.36 9.63 25.45
CA SER A 7 -1.20 9.16 24.71
C SER A 7 -1.63 8.25 23.56
N PHE A 8 -0.85 8.24 22.49
CA PHE A 8 -1.00 7.30 21.38
C PHE A 8 0.37 6.81 20.94
N TYR A 9 0.62 5.50 21.07
CA TYR A 9 1.88 4.88 20.69
C TYR A 9 1.71 3.98 19.46
N ILE A 10 2.39 4.34 18.37
CA ILE A 10 2.40 3.59 17.11
C ILE A 10 3.82 3.23 16.71
N THR A 11 4.00 2.03 16.15
CA THR A 11 5.32 1.57 15.70
C THR A 11 5.24 0.98 14.29
N THR A 12 6.33 1.10 13.53
CA THR A 12 6.61 0.23 12.37
C THR A 12 7.38 -1.01 12.85
N PRO A 13 7.64 -2.00 11.96
CA PRO A 13 8.74 -2.92 12.19
C PRO A 13 10.05 -2.15 12.19
N ILE A 14 11.07 -2.72 12.82
CA ILE A 14 12.45 -2.30 12.61
C ILE A 14 13.04 -3.04 11.40
N TYR A 15 13.72 -2.32 10.51
CA TYR A 15 14.13 -2.86 9.22
C TYR A 15 15.53 -3.48 9.29
N TYR A 16 15.73 -4.61 8.61
CA TYR A 16 17.03 -5.27 8.55
C TYR A 16 17.94 -4.55 7.54
N PRO A 17 19.00 -3.82 7.98
CA PRO A 17 19.84 -2.98 7.13
C PRO A 17 20.87 -3.84 6.39
N SER A 18 20.40 -4.82 5.61
CA SER A 18 21.28 -5.60 4.75
C SER A 18 21.57 -4.93 3.41
N ASP A 19 20.78 -3.90 3.04
CA ASP A 19 20.90 -3.14 1.80
C ASP A 19 19.92 -1.93 1.81
N LYS A 20 19.92 -1.09 0.76
CA LYS A 20 18.97 0.03 0.57
C LYS A 20 17.51 -0.42 0.63
N LEU A 21 16.67 0.41 1.25
CA LEU A 21 15.22 0.21 1.31
C LEU A 21 14.54 0.48 -0.05
N HIS A 22 13.29 0.07 -0.15
CA HIS A 22 12.46 0.16 -1.36
C HIS A 22 11.04 0.60 -0.99
N ILE A 23 10.19 0.83 -2.00
CA ILE A 23 8.82 1.33 -1.81
C ILE A 23 7.96 0.52 -0.82
N GLY A 24 8.13 -0.81 -0.74
CA GLY A 24 7.45 -1.62 0.29
C GLY A 24 7.81 -1.25 1.75
N HIS A 25 9.03 -0.79 2.02
CA HIS A 25 9.41 -0.28 3.34
C HIS A 25 8.81 1.11 3.59
N ALA A 26 8.85 1.97 2.56
CA ALA A 26 8.22 3.28 2.59
C ALA A 26 6.70 3.18 2.84
N TYR A 27 6.03 2.17 2.27
CA TYR A 27 4.60 1.93 2.49
C TYR A 27 4.23 1.80 3.97
N SER A 28 4.95 0.93 4.69
CA SER A 28 4.70 0.69 6.12
C SER A 28 5.02 1.92 6.97
N THR A 29 6.12 2.61 6.65
CA THR A 29 6.55 3.82 7.38
C THR A 29 5.61 5.00 7.13
N VAL A 30 5.20 5.24 5.88
CA VAL A 30 4.23 6.29 5.54
C VAL A 30 2.87 6.01 6.19
N ALA A 31 2.41 4.76 6.22
CA ALA A 31 1.16 4.43 6.94
C ALA A 31 1.22 4.76 8.44
N GLY A 32 2.35 4.47 9.10
CA GLY A 32 2.59 4.86 10.49
C GLY A 32 2.60 6.37 10.67
N ASP A 33 3.28 7.07 9.79
CA ASP A 33 3.37 8.54 9.80
C ASP A 33 2.02 9.22 9.57
N VAL A 34 1.22 8.72 8.63
CA VAL A 34 -0.15 9.21 8.33
C VAL A 34 -1.01 9.11 9.59
N MET A 35 -0.99 7.96 10.26
CA MET A 35 -1.76 7.77 11.48
C MET A 35 -1.24 8.65 12.64
N ALA A 36 0.09 8.76 12.79
CA ALA A 36 0.72 9.61 13.79
C ALA A 36 0.33 11.09 13.60
N ARG A 37 0.41 11.61 12.36
CA ARG A 37 0.01 12.97 12.02
C ARG A 37 -1.46 13.23 12.28
N TYR A 38 -2.33 12.30 11.87
CA TYR A 38 -3.76 12.39 12.17
C TYR A 38 -4.01 12.45 13.69
N LYS A 39 -3.41 11.55 14.48
CA LYS A 39 -3.59 11.58 15.95
C LYS A 39 -3.06 12.86 16.58
N ARG A 40 -1.93 13.41 16.11
CA ARG A 40 -1.43 14.73 16.56
C ARG A 40 -2.42 15.85 16.22
N LEU A 41 -2.98 15.85 15.01
CA LEU A 41 -4.01 16.81 14.59
C LEU A 41 -5.30 16.69 15.42
N ARG A 42 -5.60 15.49 15.93
CA ARG A 42 -6.69 15.22 16.89
C ARG A 42 -6.34 15.53 18.35
N GLY A 43 -5.18 16.12 18.61
CA GLY A 43 -4.76 16.55 19.95
C GLY A 43 -4.21 15.43 20.85
N TYR A 44 -3.82 14.28 20.30
CA TYR A 44 -3.16 13.23 21.08
C TYR A 44 -1.68 13.57 21.32
N ASN A 45 -1.17 13.15 22.48
CA ASN A 45 0.27 13.09 22.70
C ASN A 45 0.82 11.82 22.02
N VAL A 46 1.42 11.97 20.85
CA VAL A 46 1.85 10.84 20.01
C VAL A 46 3.29 10.47 20.28
N MET A 47 3.54 9.16 20.29
CA MET A 47 4.85 8.56 20.17
C MET A 47 4.84 7.67 18.92
N TYR A 48 5.67 8.00 17.93
CA TYR A 48 5.84 7.22 16.71
C TYR A 48 7.26 6.66 16.63
N LEU A 49 7.39 5.33 16.71
CA LEU A 49 8.67 4.63 16.66
C LEU A 49 8.90 3.93 15.32
N THR A 50 10.11 4.11 14.78
CA THR A 50 10.69 3.28 13.71
C THR A 50 12.14 2.95 14.06
N GLY A 51 12.83 2.15 13.24
CA GLY A 51 14.21 1.79 13.55
C GLY A 51 14.80 0.67 12.70
N THR A 52 15.90 0.10 13.18
CA THR A 52 16.70 -0.93 12.48
C THR A 52 17.07 -2.11 13.38
N ASP A 53 16.93 -3.31 12.82
CA ASP A 53 17.38 -4.58 13.39
C ASP A 53 18.76 -4.91 12.82
N GLU A 54 19.79 -4.73 13.63
CA GLU A 54 21.17 -4.56 13.16
C GLU A 54 22.06 -5.74 13.51
N HIS A 55 21.54 -6.79 14.17
CA HIS A 55 22.34 -7.95 14.59
C HIS A 55 22.14 -9.17 13.67
N GLY A 56 22.97 -10.19 13.87
CA GLY A 56 22.83 -11.49 13.19
C GLY A 56 23.85 -11.77 12.09
N GLN A 57 23.96 -13.06 11.76
CA GLN A 57 25.00 -13.61 10.87
C GLN A 57 25.03 -12.99 9.47
N LYS A 58 23.86 -12.62 8.92
CA LYS A 58 23.78 -12.07 7.56
C LYS A 58 24.46 -10.71 7.44
N ILE A 59 24.35 -9.85 8.46
CA ILE A 59 25.06 -8.57 8.51
C ILE A 59 26.56 -8.81 8.69
N GLU A 60 26.95 -9.72 9.57
CA GLU A 60 28.36 -10.07 9.80
C GLU A 60 29.05 -10.53 8.51
N ARG A 61 28.43 -11.46 7.76
CA ARG A 61 28.95 -11.95 6.48
C ARG A 61 29.05 -10.82 5.44
N LYS A 62 28.00 -10.01 5.26
CA LYS A 62 28.03 -8.90 4.29
C LYS A 62 29.08 -7.84 4.64
N ALA A 63 29.27 -7.56 5.93
CA ALA A 63 30.30 -6.63 6.38
C ALA A 63 31.70 -7.17 6.03
N GLN A 64 31.94 -8.47 6.28
CA GLN A 64 33.19 -9.15 5.92
C GLN A 64 33.45 -9.14 4.41
N GLU A 65 32.44 -9.48 3.60
CA GLU A 65 32.50 -9.42 2.12
C GLU A 65 32.86 -8.00 1.62
N GLY A 66 32.36 -6.97 2.30
CA GLY A 66 32.65 -5.57 2.02
C GLY A 66 33.93 -5.02 2.66
N GLY A 67 34.71 -5.84 3.38
CA GLY A 67 35.92 -5.41 4.09
C GLY A 67 35.68 -4.40 5.21
N LYS A 68 34.50 -4.41 5.84
CA LYS A 68 34.08 -3.49 6.91
C LYS A 68 33.82 -4.25 8.22
N THR A 69 33.89 -3.55 9.35
CA THR A 69 33.30 -4.08 10.59
C THR A 69 31.76 -4.08 10.49
N PRO A 70 31.05 -4.99 11.18
CA PRO A 70 29.58 -4.99 11.17
C PRO A 70 28.96 -3.66 11.59
N GLN A 71 29.53 -2.98 12.60
CA GLN A 71 29.07 -1.67 13.05
C GLN A 71 29.18 -0.61 11.94
N GLN A 72 30.34 -0.50 11.29
CA GLN A 72 30.53 0.44 10.17
C GLN A 72 29.58 0.13 9.01
N PHE A 73 29.35 -1.15 8.71
CA PHE A 73 28.44 -1.57 7.65
C PHE A 73 26.99 -1.11 7.92
N VAL A 74 26.49 -1.31 9.15
CA VAL A 74 25.13 -0.87 9.50
C VAL A 74 25.02 0.65 9.64
N ASP A 75 26.06 1.35 10.13
CA ASP A 75 26.08 2.80 10.23
C ASP A 75 25.88 3.48 8.87
N ASP A 76 26.58 3.00 7.83
CA ASP A 76 26.47 3.51 6.46
C ASP A 76 25.05 3.33 5.88
N ILE A 77 24.42 2.19 6.13
CA ILE A 77 23.08 1.88 5.62
C ILE A 77 22.02 2.68 6.38
N VAL A 78 22.15 2.77 7.71
CA VAL A 78 21.23 3.53 8.58
C VAL A 78 21.24 5.01 8.22
N ALA A 79 22.39 5.58 7.83
CA ALA A 79 22.47 6.94 7.32
C ALA A 79 21.54 7.13 6.10
N GLY A 80 21.64 6.23 5.11
CA GLY A 80 20.76 6.26 3.94
C GLY A 80 19.27 6.04 4.27
N ILE A 81 18.96 5.22 5.27
CA ILE A 81 17.59 5.02 5.77
C ILE A 81 17.03 6.32 6.37
N LYS A 82 17.82 7.00 7.22
CA LYS A 82 17.42 8.28 7.82
C LYS A 82 17.27 9.38 6.77
N ASP A 83 18.13 9.40 5.76
CA ASP A 83 18.00 10.33 4.63
C ASP A 83 16.71 10.08 3.83
N LEU A 84 16.36 8.81 3.59
CA LEU A 84 15.08 8.45 2.96
C LEU A 84 13.89 8.90 3.82
N TRP A 85 13.91 8.68 5.13
CA TRP A 85 12.85 9.14 6.03
C TRP A 85 12.73 10.65 6.08
N LYS A 86 13.84 11.37 5.99
CA LYS A 86 13.84 12.84 5.84
C LYS A 86 13.23 13.26 4.51
N LYS A 87 13.60 12.61 3.39
CA LYS A 87 12.99 12.88 2.07
C LYS A 87 11.49 12.59 2.05
N LEU A 88 11.04 11.58 2.80
CA LEU A 88 9.63 11.22 2.93
C LEU A 88 8.84 12.08 3.94
N ASP A 89 9.50 13.05 4.59
CA ASP A 89 8.98 13.83 5.71
C ASP A 89 8.31 12.95 6.78
N ILE A 90 8.99 11.89 7.21
CA ILE A 90 8.49 10.99 8.26
C ILE A 90 8.70 11.65 9.63
N SER A 91 7.61 11.78 10.39
CA SER A 91 7.55 12.44 11.69
C SER A 91 7.67 11.47 12.87
N TYR A 92 8.64 10.54 12.82
CA TYR A 92 8.92 9.67 13.97
C TYR A 92 9.49 10.47 15.14
N ASP A 93 9.14 10.08 16.37
CA ASP A 93 9.62 10.71 17.61
C ASP A 93 10.90 10.04 18.14
N ASP A 94 11.20 8.83 17.68
CA ASP A 94 12.44 8.12 17.97
C ASP A 94 12.80 7.16 16.83
N PHE A 95 14.10 6.95 16.65
CA PHE A 95 14.66 5.97 15.72
C PHE A 95 15.55 5.02 16.53
N ILE A 96 15.02 3.84 16.85
CA ILE A 96 15.75 2.85 17.65
C ILE A 96 16.72 2.07 16.76
N ARG A 97 17.95 1.90 17.24
CA ARG A 97 18.90 0.95 16.67
C ARG A 97 19.13 -0.14 17.70
N THR A 98 19.04 -1.39 17.29
CA THR A 98 19.36 -2.53 18.19
C THR A 98 20.83 -2.50 18.66
N THR A 99 21.71 -1.80 17.95
CA THR A 99 23.08 -1.55 18.40
C THR A 99 23.22 -0.51 19.52
N ASP A 100 22.17 0.29 19.81
CA ASP A 100 22.19 1.34 20.84
C ASP A 100 22.45 0.74 22.23
N ALA A 101 23.27 1.42 23.03
CA ALA A 101 23.59 0.97 24.40
C ALA A 101 22.34 0.79 25.28
N ARG A 102 21.37 1.71 25.18
CA ARG A 102 20.09 1.64 25.89
C ARG A 102 19.31 0.36 25.58
N HIS A 103 19.38 -0.10 24.33
CA HIS A 103 18.69 -1.29 23.89
C HIS A 103 19.40 -2.55 24.41
N LYS A 104 20.72 -2.62 24.19
CA LYS A 104 21.54 -3.76 24.62
C LYS A 104 21.42 -4.06 26.11
N GLN A 105 21.57 -3.03 26.93
CA GLN A 105 21.48 -3.15 28.40
C GLN A 105 20.09 -3.64 28.85
N ALA A 106 19.02 -3.16 28.21
CA ALA A 106 17.67 -3.56 28.56
C ALA A 106 17.37 -4.99 28.10
N VAL A 107 17.85 -5.41 26.93
CA VAL A 107 17.74 -6.80 26.45
C VAL A 107 18.50 -7.77 27.36
N GLU A 108 19.70 -7.43 27.81
CA GLU A 108 20.45 -8.23 28.80
C GLU A 108 19.65 -8.44 30.10
N LYS A 109 19.00 -7.38 30.61
CA LYS A 109 18.13 -7.46 31.79
C LYS A 109 16.88 -8.31 31.54
N ILE A 110 16.23 -8.15 30.38
CA ILE A 110 15.08 -8.96 29.97
C ILE A 110 15.45 -10.44 29.92
N PHE A 111 16.58 -10.77 29.28
CA PHE A 111 17.04 -12.14 29.14
C PHE A 111 17.35 -12.76 30.52
N THR A 112 18.06 -12.03 31.37
CA THR A 112 18.38 -12.46 32.75
C THR A 112 17.12 -12.74 33.54
N LYS A 113 16.13 -11.84 33.52
CA LYS A 113 14.85 -12.02 34.22
C LYS A 113 14.12 -13.27 33.74
N LEU A 114 14.05 -13.49 32.43
CA LEU A 114 13.37 -14.67 31.86
C LEU A 114 14.10 -15.98 32.21
N MET A 115 15.43 -15.96 32.32
CA MET A 115 16.20 -17.10 32.84
C MET A 115 15.91 -17.38 34.32
N GLU A 116 15.92 -16.32 35.16
CA GLU A 116 15.66 -16.45 36.61
C GLU A 116 14.26 -17.00 36.92
N GLN A 117 13.31 -16.81 36.01
CA GLN A 117 11.93 -17.29 36.12
C GLN A 117 11.68 -18.66 35.48
N ASP A 118 12.74 -19.33 34.99
CA ASP A 118 12.68 -20.60 34.24
C ASP A 118 11.85 -20.50 32.95
N ASP A 119 11.61 -19.30 32.41
CA ASP A 119 11.00 -19.12 31.09
C ASP A 119 12.02 -19.23 29.97
N ILE A 120 13.31 -19.06 30.27
CA ILE A 120 14.43 -19.42 29.39
C ILE A 120 15.29 -20.49 30.07
N TYR A 121 15.56 -21.57 29.35
CA TYR A 121 16.41 -22.68 29.81
C TYR A 121 17.43 -23.07 28.75
N LEU A 122 18.57 -23.64 29.19
CA LEU A 122 19.58 -24.17 28.29
C LEU A 122 19.15 -25.54 27.77
N GLY A 123 19.18 -25.73 26.46
CA GLY A 123 18.86 -26.98 25.80
C GLY A 123 19.75 -27.23 24.59
N HIS A 124 19.33 -28.14 23.74
CA HIS A 124 20.00 -28.43 22.48
C HIS A 124 18.98 -28.43 21.34
N TYR A 125 19.31 -27.71 20.27
CA TYR A 125 18.62 -27.79 19.00
C TYR A 125 19.17 -29.00 18.25
N GLU A 126 18.33 -29.99 17.97
CA GLU A 126 18.71 -31.21 17.24
C GLU A 126 17.81 -31.35 16.02
N GLY A 127 18.42 -31.50 14.83
CA GLY A 127 17.65 -31.69 13.61
C GLY A 127 18.51 -31.88 12.37
N TRP A 128 17.86 -32.24 11.28
CA TRP A 128 18.50 -32.47 10.01
C TRP A 128 18.70 -31.14 9.27
N TYR A 129 19.94 -30.70 9.14
CA TYR A 129 20.32 -29.43 8.55
C TYR A 129 20.73 -29.60 7.09
N CYS A 130 20.17 -28.78 6.21
CA CYS A 130 20.61 -28.69 4.82
C CYS A 130 21.54 -27.48 4.64
N THR A 131 22.86 -27.69 4.60
CA THR A 131 23.86 -26.62 4.47
C THR A 131 23.58 -25.66 3.31
N PRO A 132 23.24 -26.12 2.09
CA PRO A 132 22.99 -25.20 0.97
C PRO A 132 21.65 -24.46 1.03
N CYS A 133 20.69 -24.98 1.79
CA CYS A 133 19.36 -24.40 1.97
C CYS A 133 19.23 -23.69 3.34
N GLU A 134 20.31 -23.69 4.12
CA GLU A 134 20.47 -23.14 5.48
C GLU A 134 19.27 -23.42 6.41
N SER A 135 18.62 -24.58 6.24
CA SER A 135 17.34 -24.90 6.87
C SER A 135 17.40 -26.21 7.66
N PHE A 136 16.79 -26.19 8.84
CA PHE A 136 16.60 -27.37 9.68
C PHE A 136 15.26 -28.03 9.39
N PHE A 137 15.27 -29.35 9.36
CA PHE A 137 14.09 -30.18 9.17
C PHE A 137 14.00 -31.17 10.31
N LEU A 138 12.79 -31.34 10.82
CA LEU A 138 12.46 -32.52 11.60
C LEU A 138 12.52 -33.73 10.66
N GLU A 139 12.81 -34.91 11.21
CA GLU A 139 12.98 -36.12 10.41
C GLU A 139 11.74 -36.46 9.56
N ASN A 140 10.55 -36.17 10.08
CA ASN A 140 9.27 -36.34 9.38
C ASN A 140 9.02 -35.33 8.24
N LYS A 141 9.89 -34.32 8.06
CA LYS A 141 9.83 -33.35 6.97
C LYS A 141 10.83 -33.63 5.85
N LEU A 142 11.70 -34.63 6.02
CA LEU A 142 12.62 -35.04 4.97
C LEU A 142 11.90 -35.82 3.87
N VAL A 143 12.37 -35.66 2.63
CA VAL A 143 11.94 -36.48 1.49
C VAL A 143 13.10 -37.41 1.14
N ASP A 144 12.90 -38.72 1.31
CA ASP A 144 13.93 -39.75 1.13
C ASP A 144 15.24 -39.49 1.90
N GLY A 145 15.13 -38.98 3.13
CA GLY A 145 16.29 -38.63 3.97
C GLY A 145 17.10 -37.43 3.45
N LYS A 146 16.51 -36.60 2.59
CA LYS A 146 17.11 -35.42 1.98
C LYS A 146 16.24 -34.18 2.20
N CYS A 147 16.84 -33.02 1.98
CA CYS A 147 16.18 -31.73 2.11
C CYS A 147 14.95 -31.67 1.19
N PRO A 148 13.75 -31.38 1.71
CA PRO A 148 12.54 -31.30 0.90
C PRO A 148 12.60 -30.17 -0.14
N ASP A 149 13.37 -29.12 0.13
CA ASP A 149 13.40 -27.93 -0.73
C ASP A 149 14.38 -28.06 -1.89
N CYS A 150 15.52 -28.72 -1.69
CA CYS A 150 16.58 -28.79 -2.70
C CYS A 150 17.04 -30.21 -3.05
N GLY A 151 16.45 -31.24 -2.44
CA GLY A 151 16.77 -32.65 -2.71
C GLY A 151 18.20 -33.06 -2.38
N ARG A 152 18.93 -32.22 -1.62
CA ARG A 152 20.33 -32.44 -1.23
C ARG A 152 20.42 -33.19 0.11
N PRO A 153 21.54 -33.89 0.39
CA PRO A 153 21.77 -34.51 1.69
C PRO A 153 21.64 -33.51 2.83
N VAL A 154 21.12 -34.00 3.95
CA VAL A 154 21.02 -33.28 5.21
C VAL A 154 21.93 -33.93 6.24
N GLU A 155 22.42 -33.13 7.18
CA GLU A 155 23.31 -33.58 8.25
C GLU A 155 22.62 -33.41 9.59
N TRP A 156 22.75 -34.39 10.48
CA TRP A 156 22.23 -34.24 11.84
C TRP A 156 23.13 -33.27 12.60
N VAL A 157 22.59 -32.11 12.95
CA VAL A 157 23.31 -31.08 13.69
C VAL A 157 22.68 -30.92 15.06
N LYS A 158 23.54 -30.93 16.09
CA LYS A 158 23.19 -30.63 17.47
C LYS A 158 23.91 -29.35 17.90
N GLU A 159 23.15 -28.27 18.10
CA GLU A 159 23.69 -27.00 18.58
C GLU A 159 23.10 -26.68 19.96
N GLU A 160 23.96 -26.35 20.92
CA GLU A 160 23.54 -25.85 22.23
C GLU A 160 22.86 -24.48 22.05
N SER A 161 21.68 -24.30 22.66
CA SER A 161 20.95 -23.03 22.60
C SER A 161 20.08 -22.85 23.84
N TYR A 162 19.90 -21.62 24.27
CA TYR A 162 18.82 -21.22 25.16
C TYR A 162 17.48 -21.24 24.43
N PHE A 163 16.45 -21.77 25.09
CA PHE A 163 15.08 -21.88 24.59
C PHE A 163 14.13 -21.09 25.49
N PHE A 164 13.25 -20.30 24.88
CA PHE A 164 12.12 -19.68 25.53
C PHE A 164 10.92 -20.63 25.52
N ARG A 165 10.28 -20.81 26.68
CA ARG A 165 9.12 -21.69 26.89
C ARG A 165 7.84 -21.16 26.25
N LEU A 166 7.84 -20.99 24.92
CA LEU A 166 6.71 -20.46 24.17
C LEU A 166 5.46 -21.33 24.33
N SER A 167 5.63 -22.65 24.40
CA SER A 167 4.56 -23.63 24.57
C SER A 167 3.68 -23.34 25.81
N LYS A 168 4.28 -22.88 26.91
CA LYS A 168 3.62 -22.52 28.18
C LYS A 168 2.54 -21.44 28.04
N TYR A 169 2.60 -20.62 26.99
CA TYR A 169 1.72 -19.45 26.81
C TYR A 169 0.58 -19.66 25.82
N ALA A 170 0.48 -20.83 25.17
CA ALA A 170 -0.51 -21.08 24.12
C ALA A 170 -1.96 -20.80 24.57
N ASP A 171 -2.38 -21.35 25.72
CA ASP A 171 -3.76 -21.19 26.22
C ASP A 171 -4.08 -19.72 26.57
N ARG A 172 -3.13 -19.01 27.18
CA ARG A 172 -3.29 -17.59 27.52
C ARG A 172 -3.39 -16.70 26.27
N LEU A 173 -2.69 -17.06 25.20
CA LEU A 173 -2.80 -16.36 23.91
C LEU A 173 -4.18 -16.56 23.28
N ILE A 174 -4.69 -17.80 23.27
CA ILE A 174 -6.04 -18.10 22.77
C ILE A 174 -7.09 -17.31 23.56
N GLU A 175 -7.03 -17.38 24.88
CA GLU A 175 -7.96 -16.66 25.76
C GLU A 175 -7.92 -15.14 25.49
N HIS A 176 -6.72 -14.58 25.28
CA HIS A 176 -6.57 -13.16 24.94
C HIS A 176 -7.26 -12.82 23.61
N TYR A 177 -7.07 -13.61 22.55
CA TYR A 177 -7.66 -13.32 21.24
C TYR A 177 -9.17 -13.59 21.17
N GLU A 178 -9.72 -14.41 22.07
CA GLU A 178 -11.16 -14.59 22.22
C GLU A 178 -11.78 -13.37 22.91
N LYS A 179 -11.12 -12.83 23.93
CA LYS A 179 -11.56 -11.62 24.67
C LYS A 179 -11.35 -10.33 23.89
N HIS A 180 -10.33 -10.29 23.03
CA HIS A 180 -9.92 -9.11 22.26
C HIS A 180 -9.85 -9.44 20.76
N PRO A 181 -11.01 -9.62 20.09
CA PRO A 181 -11.03 -9.91 18.66
C PRO A 181 -10.38 -8.80 17.80
N GLU A 182 -10.28 -7.57 18.32
CA GLU A 182 -9.62 -6.42 17.71
C GLU A 182 -8.09 -6.43 17.80
N PHE A 183 -7.49 -7.39 18.53
CA PHE A 183 -6.04 -7.43 18.72
C PHE A 183 -5.28 -7.67 17.41
N ILE A 184 -5.82 -8.48 16.48
CA ILE A 184 -5.16 -8.84 15.21
C ILE A 184 -6.05 -8.44 14.03
N HIS A 185 -5.53 -7.55 13.18
CA HIS A 185 -6.20 -7.11 11.96
C HIS A 185 -5.33 -7.33 10.71
N PRO A 186 -5.94 -7.64 9.54
CA PRO A 186 -7.36 -7.98 9.36
C PRO A 186 -7.72 -9.36 9.96
N GLU A 187 -9.02 -9.65 10.06
CA GLU A 187 -9.54 -10.88 10.68
C GLU A 187 -8.96 -12.17 10.05
N SER A 188 -8.67 -12.15 8.76
CA SER A 188 -8.02 -13.28 8.07
C SER A 188 -6.68 -13.66 8.71
N ARG A 189 -5.91 -12.69 9.22
CA ARG A 189 -4.63 -12.93 9.91
C ARG A 189 -4.85 -13.54 11.28
N ARG A 190 -5.86 -13.08 12.03
CA ARG A 190 -6.24 -13.69 13.31
C ARG A 190 -6.53 -15.18 13.14
N ASN A 191 -7.36 -15.51 12.14
CA ASN A 191 -7.75 -16.88 11.84
C ASN A 191 -6.54 -17.74 11.42
N GLU A 192 -5.62 -17.18 10.63
CA GLU A 192 -4.36 -17.82 10.25
C GLU A 192 -3.50 -18.14 11.48
N MET A 193 -3.30 -17.17 12.38
CA MET A 193 -2.47 -17.34 13.58
C MET A 193 -3.03 -18.41 14.53
N ILE A 194 -4.34 -18.37 14.77
CA ILE A 194 -5.02 -19.31 15.66
C ILE A 194 -4.98 -20.73 15.08
N ASN A 195 -5.43 -20.91 13.84
CA ASN A 195 -5.67 -22.25 13.31
C ASN A 195 -4.40 -22.93 12.80
N ASN A 196 -3.46 -22.19 12.21
CA ASN A 196 -2.29 -22.78 11.57
C ASN A 196 -1.08 -22.90 12.51
N PHE A 197 -1.01 -22.09 13.56
CA PHE A 197 0.16 -22.01 14.43
C PHE A 197 -0.11 -22.38 15.88
N ILE A 198 -1.17 -21.84 16.50
CA ILE A 198 -1.39 -22.05 17.94
C ILE A 198 -2.11 -23.37 18.22
N LYS A 199 -3.23 -23.65 17.52
CA LYS A 199 -4.00 -24.88 17.72
C LYS A 199 -3.21 -26.18 17.49
N PRO A 200 -2.30 -26.28 16.52
CA PRO A 200 -1.46 -27.47 16.35
C PRO A 200 -0.48 -27.70 17.51
N GLY A 201 -0.25 -26.70 18.37
CA GLY A 201 0.75 -26.71 19.44
C GLY A 201 1.93 -25.81 19.11
N LEU A 202 2.37 -25.03 20.11
CA LEU A 202 3.57 -24.20 20.01
C LEU A 202 4.78 -24.97 20.56
N GLU A 203 5.87 -24.99 19.80
CA GLU A 203 7.17 -25.49 20.27
C GLU A 203 7.97 -24.38 20.96
N ASP A 204 8.86 -24.77 21.87
CA ASP A 204 9.76 -23.83 22.55
C ASP A 204 10.76 -23.22 21.56
N LEU A 205 11.02 -21.92 21.72
CA LEU A 205 11.71 -21.10 20.73
C LEU A 205 13.19 -20.96 21.07
N ALA A 206 14.08 -21.33 20.15
CA ALA A 206 15.52 -21.07 20.33
C ALA A 206 15.83 -19.56 20.29
N VAL A 207 16.30 -19.01 21.41
CA VAL A 207 16.55 -17.57 21.64
C VAL A 207 18.04 -17.23 21.81
N SER A 208 18.95 -18.15 21.46
CA SER A 208 20.38 -17.84 21.35
C SER A 208 21.07 -18.61 20.21
N ARG A 209 22.29 -18.21 19.82
CA ARG A 209 23.14 -18.91 18.86
C ARG A 209 24.60 -18.90 19.31
N THR A 210 25.38 -19.86 18.84
CA THR A 210 26.83 -19.96 19.09
C THR A 210 27.68 -19.81 17.83
N THR A 211 27.03 -19.69 16.67
CA THR A 211 27.64 -19.76 15.33
C THR A 211 28.11 -18.43 14.76
N PHE A 212 27.87 -17.30 15.45
CA PHE A 212 28.30 -15.96 15.05
C PHE A 212 28.47 -15.06 16.27
N ASP A 213 29.21 -13.96 16.11
CA ASP A 213 29.60 -13.07 17.21
C ASP A 213 28.87 -11.72 17.21
N TRP A 214 28.34 -11.31 16.05
CA TRP A 214 27.61 -10.05 15.89
C TRP A 214 26.20 -10.08 16.49
N GLY A 215 26.11 -9.73 17.78
CA GLY A 215 24.86 -9.51 18.51
C GLY A 215 25.08 -9.24 20.00
N ILE A 216 24.01 -9.26 20.78
CA ILE A 216 24.04 -9.06 22.24
C ILE A 216 24.46 -10.36 22.91
N ARG A 217 25.45 -10.34 23.81
CA ARG A 217 25.89 -11.55 24.50
C ARG A 217 24.90 -11.96 25.59
N VAL A 218 24.73 -13.27 25.78
CA VAL A 218 23.94 -13.79 26.90
C VAL A 218 24.68 -13.48 28.21
N PRO A 219 24.05 -12.77 29.17
CA PRO A 219 24.64 -12.53 30.48
C PRO A 219 25.07 -13.83 31.17
N GLY A 220 26.31 -13.88 31.66
CA GLY A 220 26.86 -15.08 32.30
C GLY A 220 27.28 -16.21 31.36
N ASN A 221 27.00 -16.14 30.06
CA ASN A 221 27.46 -17.12 29.07
C ASN A 221 27.86 -16.45 27.73
N PRO A 222 29.08 -15.88 27.62
CA PRO A 222 29.50 -15.08 26.46
C PRO A 222 29.69 -15.89 25.18
N LYS A 223 29.71 -17.23 25.26
CA LYS A 223 29.70 -18.12 24.08
C LYS A 223 28.41 -17.95 23.27
N HIS A 224 27.31 -17.55 23.92
CA HIS A 224 26.02 -17.35 23.27
C HIS A 224 25.76 -15.89 22.93
N VAL A 225 25.20 -15.69 21.75
CA VAL A 225 24.59 -14.44 21.31
C VAL A 225 23.07 -14.59 21.39
N ILE A 226 22.39 -13.62 21.98
CA ILE A 226 20.93 -13.54 22.05
C ILE A 226 20.39 -13.46 20.62
N TYR A 227 19.52 -14.39 20.28
CA TYR A 227 18.95 -14.50 18.94
C TYR A 227 17.81 -13.50 18.75
N VAL A 228 17.63 -13.12 17.48
CA VAL A 228 16.96 -11.88 17.06
C VAL A 228 15.58 -11.64 17.65
N TRP A 229 14.81 -12.67 18.04
CA TRP A 229 13.44 -12.44 18.53
C TRP A 229 13.37 -11.70 19.87
N ILE A 230 14.22 -12.03 20.85
CA ILE A 230 14.22 -11.28 22.12
C ILE A 230 14.77 -9.87 21.91
N ASP A 231 15.86 -9.78 21.15
CA ASP A 231 16.53 -8.53 20.80
C ASP A 231 15.59 -7.57 20.04
N ALA A 232 15.21 -7.94 18.82
CA ALA A 232 14.37 -7.13 17.94
C ALA A 232 12.99 -6.84 18.54
N LEU A 233 12.26 -7.80 19.12
CA LEU A 233 10.90 -7.53 19.63
C LEU A 233 10.91 -6.61 20.85
N SER A 234 11.98 -6.63 21.65
CA SER A 234 12.10 -5.74 22.81
C SER A 234 12.31 -4.27 22.41
N ASN A 235 12.60 -3.96 21.13
CA ASN A 235 12.77 -2.57 20.66
C ASN A 235 11.58 -1.67 21.08
N TYR A 236 10.36 -2.22 21.05
CA TYR A 236 9.13 -1.48 21.29
C TYR A 236 8.99 -0.94 22.72
N ILE A 237 9.64 -1.57 23.71
CA ILE A 237 9.63 -1.11 25.10
C ILE A 237 10.97 -0.47 25.49
N THR A 238 12.08 -0.94 24.92
CA THR A 238 13.42 -0.40 25.21
C THR A 238 13.61 1.00 24.63
N ALA A 239 13.00 1.32 23.47
CA ALA A 239 12.97 2.69 22.95
C ALA A 239 12.25 3.67 23.89
N LEU A 240 11.31 3.16 24.71
CA LEU A 240 10.61 3.93 25.74
C LEU A 240 11.35 3.98 27.08
N GLY A 241 12.54 3.39 27.18
CA GLY A 241 13.35 3.39 28.41
C GLY A 241 13.02 2.27 29.40
N TYR A 242 12.24 1.24 29.00
CA TYR A 242 11.96 0.11 29.88
C TYR A 242 13.24 -0.55 30.39
N GLY A 243 13.35 -0.70 31.71
CA GLY A 243 14.53 -1.28 32.36
C GLY A 243 15.74 -0.34 32.47
N SER A 244 15.58 0.93 32.12
CA SER A 244 16.58 1.99 32.34
C SER A 244 16.29 2.81 33.60
N GLU A 245 17.14 3.79 33.93
CA GLU A 245 16.92 4.71 35.06
C GLU A 245 15.78 5.71 34.81
N ASP A 246 15.49 6.01 33.53
CA ASP A 246 14.38 6.86 33.10
C ASP A 246 13.43 6.06 32.20
N ASP A 247 12.31 5.61 32.78
CA ASP A 247 11.24 4.90 32.09
C ASP A 247 9.99 5.78 31.88
N SER A 248 10.12 7.10 31.97
CA SER A 248 8.99 8.05 31.90
C SER A 248 8.16 7.90 30.62
N ARG A 249 8.81 7.67 29.47
CA ARG A 249 8.14 7.37 28.19
C ARG A 249 7.42 6.02 28.26
N TYR A 250 8.00 5.00 28.86
CA TYR A 250 7.37 3.70 29.03
C TYR A 250 6.07 3.82 29.83
N GLN A 251 6.11 4.53 30.97
CA GLN A 251 4.94 4.78 31.82
C GLN A 251 3.85 5.60 31.12
N THR A 252 4.23 6.45 30.15
CA THR A 252 3.29 7.32 29.43
C THR A 252 2.64 6.62 28.23
N TYR A 253 3.41 5.82 27.48
CA TYR A 253 3.05 5.35 26.15
C TYR A 253 2.80 3.84 26.06
N TRP A 254 3.31 3.02 26.98
CA TRP A 254 3.07 1.58 26.94
C TRP A 254 1.74 1.21 27.64
N PRO A 255 0.92 0.29 27.07
CA PRO A 255 1.13 -0.50 25.87
C PRO A 255 0.91 0.23 24.55
N ALA A 256 1.60 -0.22 23.49
CA ALA A 256 1.40 0.29 22.13
C ALA A 256 -0.06 0.21 21.70
N ASP A 257 -0.59 1.30 21.15
CA ASP A 257 -1.92 1.35 20.56
C ASP A 257 -1.97 0.57 19.25
N VAL A 258 -0.92 0.70 18.43
CA VAL A 258 -0.82 0.00 17.14
C VAL A 258 0.62 -0.42 16.86
N HIS A 259 0.83 -1.70 16.59
CA HIS A 259 1.99 -2.16 15.84
C HIS A 259 1.61 -2.37 14.38
N LEU A 260 2.30 -1.70 13.46
CA LEU A 260 2.17 -1.92 12.02
C LEU A 260 3.24 -2.89 11.54
N MET A 261 2.88 -3.80 10.64
CA MET A 261 3.83 -4.69 9.97
C MET A 261 3.30 -5.31 8.70
N SER A 262 4.18 -5.87 7.87
CA SER A 262 3.78 -6.75 6.78
C SER A 262 3.30 -8.10 7.33
N LYS A 263 2.42 -8.75 6.57
CA LYS A 263 1.86 -10.08 6.89
C LYS A 263 2.90 -11.16 7.24
N GLU A 264 4.13 -11.06 6.75
CA GLU A 264 5.16 -12.10 6.93
C GLU A 264 5.72 -12.18 8.35
N ILE A 265 5.62 -11.09 9.12
CA ILE A 265 6.13 -11.01 10.49
C ILE A 265 5.02 -10.91 11.54
N VAL A 266 3.76 -11.03 11.14
CA VAL A 266 2.59 -11.02 12.04
C VAL A 266 2.71 -12.11 13.11
N ARG A 267 3.21 -13.30 12.74
CA ARG A 267 3.44 -14.41 13.68
C ARG A 267 4.29 -13.97 14.87
N PHE A 268 5.36 -13.23 14.62
CA PHE A 268 6.27 -12.79 15.68
C PHE A 268 5.60 -11.79 16.63
N HIS A 269 4.76 -10.90 16.10
CA HIS A 269 4.12 -9.82 16.87
C HIS A 269 2.80 -10.22 17.53
N THR A 270 2.22 -11.33 17.10
CA THR A 270 0.96 -11.84 17.64
C THR A 270 1.21 -13.01 18.57
N ILE A 271 2.19 -13.88 18.31
CA ILE A 271 2.45 -15.08 19.13
C ILE A 271 3.65 -14.87 20.05
N ILE A 272 4.83 -14.65 19.47
CA ILE A 272 6.09 -14.65 20.23
C ILE A 272 6.16 -13.44 21.16
N TRP A 273 5.91 -12.25 20.63
CA TRP A 273 5.99 -11.01 21.39
C TRP A 273 4.98 -10.97 22.56
N PRO A 274 3.69 -11.26 22.36
CA PRO A 274 2.75 -11.32 23.47
C PRO A 274 3.08 -12.40 24.50
N ALA A 275 3.62 -13.56 24.09
CA ALA A 275 4.11 -14.56 25.05
C ALA A 275 5.29 -14.03 25.89
N MET A 276 6.25 -13.33 25.28
CA MET A 276 7.35 -12.69 26.00
C MET A 276 6.85 -11.62 26.98
N LEU A 277 5.90 -10.80 26.56
CA LEU A 277 5.27 -9.80 27.44
C LEU A 277 4.50 -10.45 28.59
N MET A 278 3.78 -11.54 28.33
CA MET A 278 3.08 -12.33 29.35
C MET A 278 4.05 -12.96 30.36
N ALA A 279 5.23 -13.40 29.91
CA ALA A 279 6.31 -13.90 30.77
C ALA A 279 6.89 -12.78 31.64
N LEU A 280 7.11 -11.61 31.05
CA LEU A 280 7.61 -10.43 31.76
C LEU A 280 6.58 -9.80 32.71
N GLY A 281 5.31 -10.19 32.62
CA GLY A 281 4.20 -9.63 33.40
C GLY A 281 3.76 -8.23 32.92
N LEU A 282 3.95 -7.93 31.64
CA LEU A 282 3.68 -6.62 31.04
C LEU A 282 2.35 -6.61 30.26
N PRO A 283 1.68 -5.44 30.14
CA PRO A 283 0.48 -5.34 29.32
C PRO A 283 0.80 -5.56 27.84
N LEU A 284 -0.16 -6.13 27.12
CA LEU A 284 -0.05 -6.40 25.69
C LEU A 284 -0.41 -5.18 24.86
N PRO A 285 0.12 -5.06 23.62
CA PRO A 285 -0.33 -4.06 22.66
C PRO A 285 -1.85 -4.14 22.44
N LYS A 286 -2.47 -3.02 22.09
CA LYS A 286 -3.93 -2.99 21.86
C LYS A 286 -4.29 -3.55 20.49
N LYS A 287 -3.43 -3.33 19.48
CA LYS A 287 -3.69 -3.74 18.09
C LYS A 287 -2.40 -4.07 17.33
N VAL A 288 -2.46 -5.11 16.52
CA VAL A 288 -1.46 -5.51 15.54
C VAL A 288 -2.11 -5.52 14.16
N ILE A 289 -1.58 -4.73 13.23
CA ILE A 289 -2.05 -4.69 11.84
C ILE A 289 -1.00 -5.30 10.92
N GLY A 290 -1.38 -6.43 10.32
CA GLY A 290 -0.63 -7.13 9.28
C GLY A 290 -1.07 -6.70 7.89
N HIS A 291 -0.47 -5.63 7.35
CA HIS A 291 -0.76 -5.16 6.00
C HIS A 291 -0.20 -6.12 4.92
N GLY A 292 -0.79 -6.07 3.73
CA GLY A 292 -0.32 -6.83 2.58
C GLY A 292 0.95 -6.24 1.96
N TRP A 293 1.42 -6.89 0.90
CA TRP A 293 2.58 -6.44 0.15
C TRP A 293 2.19 -5.48 -0.96
N LEU A 294 3.07 -4.52 -1.21
CA LEU A 294 3.14 -3.88 -2.52
C LEU A 294 4.00 -4.77 -3.42
N LEU A 295 3.39 -5.33 -4.45
CA LEU A 295 3.95 -6.30 -5.40
C LEU A 295 4.24 -5.62 -6.74
N MET A 296 5.03 -6.28 -7.56
CA MET A 296 5.16 -6.00 -8.99
C MET A 296 4.30 -6.98 -9.80
N LYS A 297 4.10 -6.73 -11.10
CA LYS A 297 3.36 -7.66 -11.99
C LYS A 297 3.93 -9.10 -11.96
N ASP A 298 5.23 -9.25 -11.70
CA ASP A 298 5.97 -10.52 -11.60
C ASP A 298 6.13 -11.04 -10.14
N GLY A 299 5.38 -10.47 -9.19
CA GLY A 299 5.35 -10.87 -7.78
C GLY A 299 6.17 -9.97 -6.86
N LYS A 300 6.74 -10.53 -5.78
CA LYS A 300 7.42 -9.74 -4.75
C LYS A 300 8.66 -9.02 -5.29
N MET A 301 8.84 -7.76 -4.88
CA MET A 301 10.05 -6.99 -5.16
C MET A 301 11.28 -7.64 -4.53
N SER A 302 12.33 -7.82 -5.31
CA SER A 302 13.63 -8.28 -4.82
C SER A 302 14.75 -7.80 -5.73
N LYS A 303 15.90 -7.47 -5.13
CA LYS A 303 17.07 -7.00 -5.89
C LYS A 303 17.59 -8.02 -6.88
N SER A 304 17.53 -9.31 -6.54
CA SER A 304 17.92 -10.40 -7.44
C SER A 304 17.07 -10.48 -8.71
N LYS A 305 15.83 -9.97 -8.68
CA LYS A 305 14.95 -9.89 -9.85
C LYS A 305 15.09 -8.58 -10.63
N GLY A 306 15.84 -7.59 -10.10
CA GLY A 306 15.96 -6.28 -10.74
C GLY A 306 14.60 -5.55 -10.89
N ASN A 307 13.64 -5.82 -10.01
CA ASN A 307 12.28 -5.26 -10.08
C ASN A 307 11.99 -4.31 -8.89
N VAL A 308 13.03 -3.72 -8.32
CA VAL A 308 12.93 -2.87 -7.12
C VAL A 308 12.69 -1.42 -7.51
N VAL A 309 11.66 -0.82 -6.93
CA VAL A 309 11.38 0.61 -7.07
C VAL A 309 12.08 1.37 -5.94
N ASP A 310 13.03 2.22 -6.29
CA ASP A 310 13.67 3.16 -5.36
C ASP A 310 12.73 4.36 -5.09
N PRO A 311 12.26 4.56 -3.85
CA PRO A 311 11.43 5.70 -3.49
C PRO A 311 12.09 7.04 -3.81
N VAL A 312 13.42 7.14 -3.71
CA VAL A 312 14.15 8.40 -3.93
C VAL A 312 13.98 8.87 -5.36
N THR A 313 14.07 7.96 -6.33
CA THR A 313 13.85 8.25 -7.75
C THR A 313 12.45 8.82 -8.01
N LEU A 314 11.43 8.26 -7.35
CA LEU A 314 10.06 8.73 -7.50
C LEU A 314 9.86 10.11 -6.84
N ILE A 315 10.41 10.32 -5.65
CA ILE A 315 10.32 11.61 -4.94
C ILE A 315 11.00 12.72 -5.74
N ASP A 316 12.23 12.48 -6.20
CA ASP A 316 13.03 13.50 -6.88
C ASP A 316 12.42 13.93 -8.23
N ARG A 317 11.66 13.03 -8.88
CA ARG A 317 11.02 13.32 -10.17
C ARG A 317 9.57 13.80 -10.06
N TYR A 318 8.77 13.21 -9.17
CA TYR A 318 7.31 13.43 -9.11
C TYR A 318 6.85 14.17 -7.86
N GLY A 319 7.76 14.42 -6.91
CA GLY A 319 7.46 15.08 -5.65
C GLY A 319 7.04 14.12 -4.54
N LEU A 320 7.32 14.54 -3.31
CA LEU A 320 7.06 13.77 -2.09
C LEU A 320 5.59 13.35 -1.97
N ASP A 321 4.68 14.30 -2.05
CA ASP A 321 3.27 14.06 -1.79
C ASP A 321 2.60 13.18 -2.84
N ALA A 322 3.11 13.15 -4.08
CA ALA A 322 2.65 12.23 -5.10
C ALA A 322 2.90 10.77 -4.70
N LEU A 323 4.10 10.47 -4.19
CA LEU A 323 4.43 9.13 -3.70
C LEU A 323 3.61 8.78 -2.46
N ARG A 324 3.52 9.68 -1.47
CA ARG A 324 2.75 9.43 -0.25
C ARG A 324 1.27 9.18 -0.54
N TYR A 325 0.68 9.98 -1.43
CA TYR A 325 -0.68 9.80 -1.90
C TYR A 325 -0.88 8.44 -2.55
N TYR A 326 -0.05 8.09 -3.53
CA TYR A 326 -0.15 6.82 -4.24
C TYR A 326 -0.13 5.64 -3.26
N LEU A 327 0.84 5.63 -2.34
CA LEU A 327 0.99 4.58 -1.34
C LEU A 327 -0.27 4.37 -0.52
N MET A 328 -0.94 5.45 -0.11
CA MET A 328 -2.13 5.39 0.74
C MET A 328 -3.44 5.24 -0.05
N ARG A 329 -3.44 5.60 -1.34
CA ARG A 329 -4.62 5.61 -2.21
C ARG A 329 -4.84 4.30 -2.94
N GLU A 330 -3.80 3.76 -3.58
CA GLU A 330 -3.94 2.75 -4.62
C GLU A 330 -4.38 1.39 -4.05
N VAL A 331 -3.82 1.00 -2.91
CA VAL A 331 -4.04 -0.34 -2.34
C VAL A 331 -4.79 -0.23 -1.01
N PRO A 332 -5.92 -0.95 -0.84
CA PRO A 332 -6.57 -1.08 0.45
C PRO A 332 -5.60 -1.62 1.52
N PHE A 333 -5.40 -0.87 2.59
CA PHE A 333 -4.48 -1.25 3.66
C PHE A 333 -4.94 -2.55 4.32
N GLY A 334 -4.11 -3.60 4.27
CA GLY A 334 -4.49 -4.95 4.71
C GLY A 334 -4.49 -6.00 3.59
N SER A 335 -4.59 -5.56 2.34
CA SER A 335 -4.55 -6.42 1.15
C SER A 335 -3.19 -6.30 0.44
N ASP A 336 -2.84 -7.32 -0.33
CA ASP A 336 -1.77 -7.18 -1.31
C ASP A 336 -2.27 -6.26 -2.45
N GLY A 337 -1.36 -5.49 -3.02
CA GLY A 337 -1.64 -4.70 -4.21
C GLY A 337 -0.42 -4.63 -5.11
N THR A 338 -0.61 -4.19 -6.34
CA THR A 338 0.43 -4.20 -7.37
C THR A 338 0.82 -2.77 -7.71
N PHE A 339 2.08 -2.43 -7.51
CA PHE A 339 2.66 -1.22 -8.08
C PHE A 339 2.85 -1.40 -9.59
N THR A 340 2.39 -0.43 -10.35
CA THR A 340 2.68 -0.33 -11.78
C THR A 340 3.05 1.12 -12.12
N PRO A 341 4.03 1.37 -13.01
CA PRO A 341 4.30 2.71 -13.52
C PRO A 341 3.06 3.42 -14.06
N GLU A 342 2.18 2.66 -14.72
CA GLU A 342 0.94 3.15 -15.31
C GLU A 342 -0.01 3.69 -14.23
N SER A 343 -0.31 2.89 -13.20
CA SER A 343 -1.19 3.31 -12.10
C SER A 343 -0.62 4.50 -11.33
N PHE A 344 0.70 4.55 -11.17
CA PHE A 344 1.37 5.66 -10.49
C PHE A 344 1.19 6.98 -11.26
N VAL A 345 1.46 6.98 -12.56
CA VAL A 345 1.31 8.17 -13.41
C VAL A 345 -0.16 8.56 -13.57
N GLU A 346 -1.07 7.59 -13.68
CA GLU A 346 -2.52 7.83 -13.74
C GLU A 346 -3.03 8.53 -12.48
N ARG A 347 -2.62 8.09 -11.29
CA ARG A 347 -3.01 8.75 -10.02
C ARG A 347 -2.53 10.19 -9.94
N ILE A 348 -1.32 10.48 -10.43
CA ILE A 348 -0.84 11.86 -10.47
C ILE A 348 -1.66 12.70 -11.45
N ASN A 349 -1.88 12.18 -12.65
CA ASN A 349 -2.56 12.92 -13.71
C ASN A 349 -4.04 13.15 -13.41
N PHE A 350 -4.78 12.11 -13.04
CA PHE A 350 -6.21 12.19 -12.83
C PHE A 350 -6.53 12.80 -11.47
N ASP A 351 -6.10 12.14 -10.39
CA ASP A 351 -6.50 12.54 -9.05
C ASP A 351 -5.85 13.88 -8.64
N LEU A 352 -4.53 14.02 -8.81
CA LEU A 352 -3.80 15.20 -8.31
C LEU A 352 -3.87 16.39 -9.26
N ALA A 353 -3.54 16.21 -10.53
CA ALA A 353 -3.48 17.31 -11.50
C ALA A 353 -4.86 17.73 -12.01
N ASN A 354 -5.65 16.79 -12.56
CA ASN A 354 -6.91 17.10 -13.23
C ASN A 354 -8.06 17.40 -12.26
N ASP A 355 -8.10 16.76 -11.09
CA ASP A 355 -9.18 16.98 -10.12
C ASP A 355 -8.81 18.07 -9.11
N LEU A 356 -7.88 17.79 -8.18
CA LEU A 356 -7.57 18.70 -7.08
C LEU A 356 -6.84 19.97 -7.55
N GLY A 357 -5.78 19.80 -8.35
CA GLY A 357 -4.96 20.89 -8.87
C GLY A 357 -5.74 21.86 -9.75
N ASN A 358 -6.51 21.32 -10.69
CA ASN A 358 -7.40 22.09 -11.56
C ASN A 358 -8.48 22.82 -10.76
N LEU A 359 -9.15 22.16 -9.80
CA LEU A 359 -10.17 22.79 -8.96
C LEU A 359 -9.64 24.03 -8.24
N LEU A 360 -8.46 23.91 -7.60
CA LEU A 360 -7.81 25.05 -6.94
C LEU A 360 -7.53 26.18 -7.93
N SER A 361 -6.87 25.87 -9.05
CA SER A 361 -6.49 26.87 -10.04
C SER A 361 -7.69 27.62 -10.64
N ARG A 362 -8.78 26.90 -10.97
CA ARG A 362 -10.02 27.49 -11.49
C ARG A 362 -10.68 28.38 -10.45
N THR A 363 -10.76 27.93 -9.21
CA THR A 363 -11.37 28.68 -8.10
C THR A 363 -10.62 29.99 -7.86
N VAL A 364 -9.30 29.93 -7.69
CA VAL A 364 -8.44 31.11 -7.48
C VAL A 364 -8.53 32.07 -8.67
N ALA A 365 -8.48 31.56 -9.90
CA ALA A 365 -8.58 32.38 -11.10
C ALA A 365 -9.94 33.09 -11.23
N MET A 366 -11.04 32.43 -10.84
CA MET A 366 -12.38 33.04 -10.86
C MET A 366 -12.55 34.10 -9.77
N ILE A 367 -12.06 33.85 -8.55
CA ILE A 367 -12.08 34.85 -7.45
C ILE A 367 -11.26 36.07 -7.85
N ASP A 368 -10.06 35.86 -8.40
CA ASP A 368 -9.23 36.94 -8.94
C ASP A 368 -9.95 37.75 -10.02
N LYS A 369 -10.51 37.06 -11.02
CA LYS A 369 -11.15 37.69 -12.18
C LYS A 369 -12.40 38.49 -11.82
N TYR A 370 -13.27 37.96 -10.96
CA TYR A 370 -14.60 38.54 -10.73
C TYR A 370 -14.66 39.47 -9.51
N PHE A 371 -13.75 39.31 -8.55
CA PHE A 371 -13.72 40.07 -7.30
C PHE A 371 -12.33 40.61 -6.93
N GLY A 372 -11.39 40.69 -7.88
CA GLY A 372 -10.07 41.29 -7.64
C GLY A 372 -9.24 40.56 -6.58
N GLY A 373 -9.46 39.24 -6.48
CA GLY A 373 -8.76 38.35 -5.57
C GLY A 373 -9.39 38.26 -4.18
N GLU A 374 -10.51 38.93 -3.94
CA GLU A 374 -11.14 39.00 -2.63
C GLU A 374 -12.32 38.02 -2.49
N VAL A 375 -12.23 37.14 -1.50
CA VAL A 375 -13.30 36.21 -1.14
C VAL A 375 -14.50 36.99 -0.59
N GLN A 376 -15.66 36.83 -1.23
CA GLN A 376 -16.89 37.54 -0.85
C GLN A 376 -17.60 36.86 0.33
N PRO A 377 -18.50 37.56 1.05
CA PRO A 377 -19.29 36.95 2.11
C PRO A 377 -20.11 35.74 1.64
N TYR A 378 -20.18 34.72 2.49
CA TYR A 378 -21.02 33.55 2.26
C TYR A 378 -22.50 33.87 2.47
N VAL A 379 -23.33 33.48 1.51
CA VAL A 379 -24.80 33.57 1.59
C VAL A 379 -25.37 32.16 1.49
N ALA A 380 -25.98 31.68 2.57
CA ALA A 380 -26.54 30.34 2.64
C ALA A 380 -27.72 30.17 1.68
N GLY A 381 -27.71 29.08 0.90
CA GLY A 381 -28.78 28.78 -0.06
C GLY A 381 -28.83 29.77 -1.24
N ALA A 382 -27.70 30.34 -1.62
CA ALA A 382 -27.59 31.23 -2.78
C ALA A 382 -27.91 30.49 -4.09
N THR A 383 -27.68 29.17 -4.12
CA THR A 383 -28.14 28.29 -5.19
C THR A 383 -28.81 27.04 -4.65
N GLU A 384 -29.64 26.39 -5.47
CA GLU A 384 -30.26 25.09 -5.13
C GLU A 384 -29.25 23.95 -4.95
N PHE A 385 -28.01 24.13 -5.42
CA PHE A 385 -26.95 23.12 -5.37
C PHE A 385 -26.10 23.19 -4.10
N ASP A 386 -26.21 24.26 -3.32
CA ASP A 386 -25.36 24.52 -2.13
C ASP A 386 -25.52 23.39 -1.09
N ALA A 387 -26.76 23.00 -0.80
CA ALA A 387 -27.07 21.97 0.20
C ALA A 387 -26.32 20.67 -0.08
N ALA A 388 -26.29 20.22 -1.34
CA ALA A 388 -25.61 18.99 -1.73
C ALA A 388 -24.09 19.05 -1.53
N VAL A 389 -23.45 20.22 -1.66
CA VAL A 389 -22.01 20.37 -1.39
C VAL A 389 -21.75 20.33 0.11
N LEU A 390 -22.56 21.04 0.90
CA LEU A 390 -22.45 21.08 2.37
C LEU A 390 -22.66 19.69 2.99
N GLU A 391 -23.70 18.98 2.56
CA GLU A 391 -23.98 17.60 2.99
C GLU A 391 -22.83 16.66 2.63
N THR A 392 -22.25 16.82 1.43
CA THR A 392 -21.08 16.02 1.02
C THR A 392 -19.87 16.34 1.90
N ALA A 393 -19.62 17.61 2.23
CA ALA A 393 -18.51 18.01 3.09
C ALA A 393 -18.64 17.40 4.51
N GLU A 394 -19.84 17.48 5.12
CA GLU A 394 -20.12 16.89 6.43
C GLU A 394 -19.94 15.36 6.40
N ALA A 395 -20.51 14.69 5.39
CA ALA A 395 -20.39 13.25 5.21
C ALA A 395 -18.93 12.81 4.99
N THR A 396 -18.17 13.57 4.20
CA THR A 396 -16.74 13.33 3.97
C THR A 396 -15.95 13.41 5.27
N VAL A 397 -16.18 14.43 6.10
CA VAL A 397 -15.49 14.56 7.40
C VAL A 397 -15.76 13.35 8.28
N ALA A 398 -17.04 12.99 8.49
CA ALA A 398 -17.41 11.84 9.30
C ALA A 398 -16.78 10.54 8.76
N LYS A 399 -16.77 10.38 7.42
CA LYS A 399 -16.22 9.17 6.79
C LYS A 399 -14.70 9.07 6.91
N VAL A 400 -13.99 10.19 6.77
CA VAL A 400 -12.53 10.23 6.93
C VAL A 400 -12.16 9.87 8.37
N GLU A 401 -12.83 10.44 9.37
CA GLU A 401 -12.55 10.12 10.77
C GLU A 401 -12.81 8.65 11.08
N GLU A 402 -13.94 8.09 10.64
CA GLU A 402 -14.26 6.67 10.81
C GLU A 402 -13.19 5.78 10.17
N ALA A 403 -12.82 6.06 8.92
CA ALA A 403 -11.84 5.29 8.17
C ALA A 403 -10.44 5.39 8.81
N MET A 404 -10.06 6.56 9.31
CA MET A 404 -8.75 6.76 9.97
C MET A 404 -8.64 5.99 11.29
N GLU A 405 -9.69 5.94 12.11
CA GLU A 405 -9.70 5.11 13.33
C GLU A 405 -9.57 3.61 13.04
N LYS A 406 -10.01 3.18 11.84
CA LYS A 406 -9.85 1.82 11.32
C LYS A 406 -8.58 1.61 10.49
N MET A 407 -7.80 2.66 10.25
CA MET A 407 -6.61 2.69 9.37
C MET A 407 -6.91 2.27 7.92
N GLU A 408 -8.11 2.60 7.44
CA GLU A 408 -8.58 2.40 6.06
C GLU A 408 -8.22 3.61 5.19
N PHE A 409 -6.91 3.86 5.02
CA PHE A 409 -6.39 5.08 4.37
C PHE A 409 -6.94 5.34 2.95
N SER A 410 -7.07 4.29 2.14
CA SER A 410 -7.64 4.41 0.79
C SER A 410 -9.11 4.81 0.81
N VAL A 411 -9.87 4.39 1.83
CA VAL A 411 -11.29 4.78 2.01
C VAL A 411 -11.38 6.25 2.43
N ALA A 412 -10.51 6.70 3.33
CA ALA A 412 -10.43 8.10 3.72
C ALA A 412 -10.10 9.00 2.51
N LEU A 413 -9.09 8.64 1.72
CA LEU A 413 -8.73 9.39 0.50
C LEU A 413 -9.84 9.35 -0.56
N SER A 414 -10.53 8.22 -0.74
CA SER A 414 -11.73 8.16 -1.60
C SER A 414 -12.80 9.17 -1.18
N ALA A 415 -13.08 9.27 0.12
CA ALA A 415 -14.10 10.19 0.64
C ALA A 415 -13.70 11.66 0.45
N ILE A 416 -12.41 11.99 0.59
CA ILE A 416 -11.89 13.32 0.27
C ILE A 416 -12.06 13.60 -1.23
N TRP A 417 -11.73 12.65 -2.10
CA TRP A 417 -11.90 12.83 -3.55
C TRP A 417 -13.36 12.95 -3.97
N GLN A 418 -14.30 12.32 -3.26
CA GLN A 418 -15.73 12.54 -3.50
C GLN A 418 -16.14 14.00 -3.27
N LEU A 419 -15.60 14.66 -2.23
CA LEU A 419 -15.81 16.10 -2.02
C LEU A 419 -15.17 16.92 -3.14
N VAL A 420 -13.95 16.58 -3.56
CA VAL A 420 -13.27 17.26 -4.68
C VAL A 420 -14.08 17.14 -5.97
N SER A 421 -14.54 15.94 -6.33
CA SER A 421 -15.37 15.71 -7.52
C SER A 421 -16.73 16.42 -7.42
N ARG A 422 -17.39 16.40 -6.25
CA ARG A 422 -18.65 17.13 -6.02
C ARG A 422 -18.45 18.64 -6.20
N THR A 423 -17.33 19.18 -5.72
CA THR A 423 -16.99 20.60 -5.82
C THR A 423 -16.67 20.99 -7.27
N ASN A 424 -15.97 20.14 -8.02
CA ASN A 424 -15.78 20.33 -9.46
C ASN A 424 -17.14 20.38 -10.19
N LYS A 425 -18.03 19.43 -9.91
CA LYS A 425 -19.38 19.39 -10.50
C LYS A 425 -20.21 20.63 -10.14
N TYR A 426 -20.04 21.17 -8.94
CA TYR A 426 -20.73 22.39 -8.51
C TYR A 426 -20.36 23.60 -9.38
N ILE A 427 -19.13 23.68 -9.90
CA ILE A 427 -18.75 24.71 -10.88
C ILE A 427 -19.58 24.58 -12.17
N ASP A 428 -19.76 23.34 -12.65
CA ASP A 428 -20.46 23.08 -13.91
C ASP A 428 -21.98 23.30 -13.78
N GLU A 429 -22.55 22.99 -12.61
CA GLU A 429 -23.96 23.22 -12.26
C GLU A 429 -24.26 24.72 -12.08
N THR A 430 -23.40 25.46 -11.40
CA THR A 430 -23.62 26.89 -11.10
C THR A 430 -23.20 27.84 -12.21
N GLN A 431 -22.32 27.38 -13.11
CA GLN A 431 -21.80 28.16 -14.25
C GLN A 431 -21.39 29.60 -13.88
N PRO A 432 -20.35 29.80 -13.03
CA PRO A 432 -19.97 31.12 -12.53
C PRO A 432 -19.74 32.17 -13.64
N TRP A 433 -19.29 31.74 -14.82
CA TRP A 433 -19.09 32.61 -15.99
C TRP A 433 -20.39 33.19 -16.57
N ASN A 434 -21.53 32.56 -16.32
CA ASN A 434 -22.85 33.07 -16.70
C ASN A 434 -23.42 33.98 -15.61
N LEU A 435 -23.24 33.63 -14.34
CA LEU A 435 -23.62 34.49 -13.22
C LEU A 435 -22.89 35.84 -13.27
N ALA A 436 -21.61 35.84 -13.66
CA ALA A 436 -20.80 37.06 -13.80
C ALA A 436 -21.25 38.04 -14.89
N LYS A 437 -22.18 37.65 -15.77
CA LYS A 437 -22.71 38.54 -16.82
C LYS A 437 -23.90 39.37 -16.34
N ASP A 438 -24.47 39.04 -15.19
CA ASP A 438 -25.66 39.67 -14.63
C ASP A 438 -25.34 40.31 -13.27
N GLU A 439 -25.34 41.64 -13.22
CA GLU A 439 -25.00 42.40 -12.01
C GLU A 439 -25.96 42.07 -10.85
N ALA A 440 -27.21 41.71 -11.14
CA ALA A 440 -28.19 41.32 -10.12
C ALA A 440 -27.82 40.00 -9.42
N LYS A 441 -26.96 39.18 -10.04
CA LYS A 441 -26.49 37.88 -9.50
C LYS A 441 -25.10 37.96 -8.88
N ARG A 442 -24.55 39.17 -8.71
CA ARG A 442 -23.20 39.37 -8.19
C ARG A 442 -23.01 38.76 -6.79
N GLU A 443 -24.01 38.88 -5.91
CA GLU A 443 -23.98 38.27 -4.58
C GLU A 443 -23.98 36.74 -4.65
N THR A 444 -24.85 36.16 -5.49
CA THR A 444 -24.89 34.72 -5.75
C THR A 444 -23.54 34.20 -6.26
N LEU A 445 -22.93 34.90 -7.23
CA LEU A 445 -21.60 34.56 -7.73
C LEU A 445 -20.55 34.59 -6.61
N GLY A 446 -20.59 35.59 -5.74
CA GLY A 446 -19.71 35.69 -4.57
C GLY A 446 -19.83 34.47 -3.66
N SER A 447 -21.06 34.08 -3.32
CA SER A 447 -21.34 32.91 -2.48
C SER A 447 -20.90 31.60 -3.15
N VAL A 448 -21.13 31.43 -4.46
CA VAL A 448 -20.67 30.26 -5.23
C VAL A 448 -19.15 30.10 -5.13
N LEU A 449 -18.39 31.18 -5.35
CA LEU A 449 -16.94 31.14 -5.26
C LEU A 449 -16.44 30.93 -3.83
N TYR A 450 -17.17 31.43 -2.83
CA TYR A 450 -16.91 31.14 -1.43
C TYR A 450 -17.04 29.64 -1.13
N VAL A 451 -18.12 28.98 -1.57
CA VAL A 451 -18.35 27.54 -1.37
C VAL A 451 -17.19 26.72 -1.95
N LEU A 452 -16.66 27.11 -3.12
CA LEU A 452 -15.49 26.47 -3.72
C LEU A 452 -14.24 26.61 -2.84
N ALA A 453 -13.95 27.83 -2.37
CA ALA A 453 -12.79 28.12 -1.54
C ALA A 453 -12.86 27.41 -0.18
N GLU A 454 -14.02 27.39 0.46
CA GLU A 454 -14.24 26.69 1.74
C GLU A 454 -14.13 25.16 1.58
N SER A 455 -14.65 24.60 0.48
CA SER A 455 -14.50 23.16 0.19
C SER A 455 -13.04 22.76 -0.04
N LEU A 456 -12.27 23.61 -0.71
CA LEU A 456 -10.82 23.43 -0.87
C LEU A 456 -10.07 23.56 0.46
N ARG A 457 -10.46 24.49 1.33
CA ARG A 457 -9.92 24.60 2.69
C ARG A 457 -10.18 23.31 3.48
N ILE A 458 -11.42 22.84 3.54
CA ILE A 458 -11.77 21.58 4.24
C ILE A 458 -10.95 20.41 3.68
N SER A 459 -10.91 20.26 2.35
CA SER A 459 -10.11 19.20 1.69
C SER A 459 -8.64 19.28 2.08
N SER A 460 -8.04 20.49 2.09
CA SER A 460 -6.65 20.67 2.47
C SER A 460 -6.36 20.26 3.92
N VAL A 461 -7.30 20.51 4.86
CA VAL A 461 -7.14 20.12 6.27
C VAL A 461 -7.20 18.60 6.41
N LEU A 462 -8.13 17.94 5.73
CA LEU A 462 -8.27 16.48 5.71
C LEU A 462 -7.08 15.77 5.04
N LEU A 463 -6.38 16.44 4.12
CA LEU A 463 -5.21 15.91 3.42
C LEU A 463 -3.91 15.98 4.23
N GLN A 464 -3.83 16.79 5.30
CA GLN A 464 -2.62 16.97 6.12
C GLN A 464 -1.95 15.68 6.62
N PRO A 465 -2.68 14.61 7.00
CA PRO A 465 -2.04 13.35 7.38
C PRO A 465 -1.31 12.67 6.21
N PHE A 466 -1.84 12.80 5.00
CA PHE A 466 -1.40 12.07 3.81
C PHE A 466 -0.33 12.82 3.03
N MET A 467 -0.52 14.13 2.88
CA MET A 467 0.31 15.03 2.08
C MET A 467 0.85 16.14 2.98
N THR A 468 2.16 16.33 2.95
CA THR A 468 2.91 17.18 3.89
C THR A 468 3.19 18.58 3.35
N GLU A 469 3.21 18.74 2.02
CA GLU A 469 3.52 20.00 1.34
C GLU A 469 2.27 20.61 0.68
N THR A 470 1.43 19.76 0.08
CA THR A 470 0.27 20.12 -0.74
C THR A 470 -0.73 20.97 0.04
N PRO A 471 -1.16 20.62 1.27
CA PRO A 471 -2.05 21.50 2.04
C PRO A 471 -1.50 22.91 2.21
N ARG A 472 -0.20 23.06 2.51
CA ARG A 472 0.43 24.38 2.67
C ARG A 472 0.45 25.17 1.36
N ARG A 473 0.73 24.50 0.23
CA ARG A 473 0.68 25.10 -1.11
C ARG A 473 -0.74 25.54 -1.48
N MET A 474 -1.76 24.76 -1.10
CA MET A 474 -3.17 25.15 -1.25
C MET A 474 -3.48 26.40 -0.43
N TRP A 475 -3.05 26.45 0.83
CA TRP A 475 -3.28 27.61 1.70
C TRP A 475 -2.65 28.88 1.16
N GLN A 476 -1.43 28.81 0.64
CA GLN A 476 -0.77 29.96 -0.01
C GLN A 476 -1.61 30.54 -1.15
N GLN A 477 -2.21 29.69 -1.99
CA GLN A 477 -3.05 30.17 -3.10
C GLN A 477 -4.44 30.65 -2.62
N LEU A 478 -4.97 30.06 -1.55
CA LEU A 478 -6.25 30.46 -0.95
C LEU A 478 -6.14 31.70 -0.05
N GLY A 479 -4.93 32.20 0.23
CA GLY A 479 -4.71 33.32 1.16
C GLY A 479 -4.85 32.93 2.63
N ILE A 480 -4.61 31.67 2.96
CA ILE A 480 -4.77 31.11 4.30
C ILE A 480 -3.40 30.94 4.95
N GLU A 481 -3.27 31.36 6.21
CA GLU A 481 -2.10 31.07 7.04
C GLU A 481 -2.32 29.80 7.86
N ALA A 482 -1.25 29.03 8.07
CA ALA A 482 -1.32 27.86 8.95
C ALA A 482 -1.65 28.31 10.39
N GLY A 483 -2.67 27.71 11.00
CA GLY A 483 -3.14 28.11 12.32
C GLY A 483 -4.64 27.87 12.50
N PRO A 484 -5.41 28.84 13.05
CA PRO A 484 -6.81 28.63 13.45
C PRO A 484 -7.76 28.14 12.37
N LEU A 485 -7.46 28.34 11.07
CA LEU A 485 -8.29 27.89 9.94
C LEU A 485 -7.87 26.52 9.38
N THR A 486 -6.76 25.97 9.86
CA THR A 486 -6.14 24.76 9.32
C THR A 486 -5.99 23.65 10.35
N VAL A 487 -6.46 23.86 11.59
CA VAL A 487 -6.56 22.79 12.61
C VAL A 487 -7.74 21.87 12.31
N TRP A 488 -7.64 20.62 12.75
CA TRP A 488 -8.61 19.57 12.41
C TRP A 488 -10.05 19.97 12.73
N ASP A 489 -10.32 20.47 13.93
CA ASP A 489 -11.69 20.74 14.40
C ASP A 489 -12.47 21.75 13.52
N THR A 490 -11.78 22.56 12.71
CA THR A 490 -12.40 23.52 11.80
C THR A 490 -13.14 22.87 10.64
N VAL A 491 -12.93 21.58 10.37
CA VAL A 491 -13.64 20.87 9.28
C VAL A 491 -15.08 20.53 9.66
N HIS A 492 -15.43 20.55 10.95
CA HIS A 492 -16.78 20.29 11.43
C HIS A 492 -17.75 21.48 11.25
N ALA A 493 -17.24 22.63 10.81
CA ALA A 493 -18.05 23.79 10.50
C ALA A 493 -17.77 24.23 9.06
N PHE A 494 -18.84 24.40 8.29
CA PHE A 494 -18.77 25.05 6.99
C PHE A 494 -18.92 26.55 7.17
N GLY A 495 -18.26 27.35 6.33
CA GLY A 495 -18.40 28.80 6.38
C GLY A 495 -17.42 29.48 7.32
N THR A 496 -16.25 28.89 7.57
CA THR A 496 -15.25 29.44 8.50
C THR A 496 -14.22 30.37 7.84
N LEU A 497 -14.04 30.29 6.52
CA LEU A 497 -13.15 31.19 5.78
C LEU A 497 -13.59 32.66 5.91
N PRO A 498 -12.75 33.58 6.40
CA PRO A 498 -13.15 34.97 6.55
C PRO A 498 -13.44 35.63 5.19
N ALA A 499 -14.54 36.39 5.11
CA ALA A 499 -14.75 37.31 3.99
C ALA A 499 -13.63 38.35 3.95
N GLY A 500 -13.25 38.79 2.75
CA GLY A 500 -12.10 39.67 2.54
C GLY A 500 -10.76 38.94 2.41
N THR A 501 -10.71 37.61 2.61
CA THR A 501 -9.49 36.82 2.38
C THR A 501 -9.01 37.00 0.95
N ARG A 502 -7.69 37.23 0.76
CA ARG A 502 -7.10 37.49 -0.55
C ARG A 502 -6.41 36.27 -1.12
N VAL A 503 -6.96 35.72 -2.19
CA VAL A 503 -6.33 34.62 -2.93
C VAL A 503 -5.13 35.11 -3.74
N ALA A 504 -4.20 34.21 -3.99
CA ALA A 504 -3.01 34.47 -4.81
C ALA A 504 -2.88 33.40 -5.89
N LYS A 505 -2.76 33.82 -7.15
CA LYS A 505 -2.42 32.88 -8.24
C LYS A 505 -1.03 32.29 -7.96
N GLY A 506 -0.92 30.98 -8.09
CA GLY A 506 0.33 30.26 -7.97
C GLY A 506 0.63 29.41 -9.20
N GLU A 507 1.79 28.77 -9.18
CA GLU A 507 2.13 27.74 -10.16
C GLU A 507 1.19 26.53 -10.03
N ALA A 508 1.09 25.76 -11.11
CA ALA A 508 0.33 24.50 -11.09
C ALA A 508 0.87 23.58 -9.98
N MET A 509 -0.01 23.09 -9.11
CA MET A 509 0.41 22.26 -7.98
C MET A 509 1.07 20.95 -8.43
N PHE A 510 0.45 20.33 -9.43
CA PHE A 510 0.87 19.07 -10.02
C PHE A 510 0.90 19.25 -11.53
N PRO A 511 2.09 19.31 -12.16
CA PRO A 511 2.20 19.38 -13.60
C PRO A 511 1.69 18.06 -14.21
N ARG A 512 0.93 18.16 -15.30
CA ARG A 512 0.47 16.97 -16.03
C ARG A 512 1.67 16.27 -16.68
N LEU A 513 1.75 14.97 -16.47
CA LEU A 513 2.81 14.10 -16.94
C LEU A 513 2.49 13.54 -18.33
N GLU A 514 3.51 13.43 -19.19
CA GLU A 514 3.42 12.71 -20.46
C GLU A 514 3.50 11.19 -20.19
N ALA A 515 2.34 10.53 -20.17
CA ALA A 515 2.20 9.17 -19.66
C ALA A 515 3.24 8.19 -20.23
N ASP A 516 3.36 8.09 -21.55
CA ASP A 516 4.26 7.13 -22.19
C ASP A 516 5.73 7.34 -21.80
N LYS A 517 6.18 8.61 -21.71
CA LYS A 517 7.56 8.94 -21.33
C LYS A 517 7.83 8.62 -19.87
N GLU A 518 6.89 8.92 -19.00
CA GLU A 518 7.05 8.71 -17.56
C GLU A 518 6.94 7.23 -17.18
N ILE A 519 6.04 6.49 -17.82
CA ILE A 519 5.92 5.04 -17.68
C ILE A 519 7.23 4.37 -18.10
N ALA A 520 7.79 4.76 -19.25
CA ALA A 520 9.08 4.24 -19.72
C ALA A 520 10.22 4.58 -18.77
N PHE A 521 10.30 5.82 -18.28
CA PHE A 521 11.32 6.24 -17.32
C PHE A 521 11.27 5.41 -16.03
N ILE A 522 10.08 5.22 -15.44
CA ILE A 522 9.94 4.43 -14.22
C ILE A 522 10.34 2.99 -14.51
N ALA A 523 9.91 2.41 -15.63
CA ALA A 523 10.28 1.06 -16.06
C ALA A 523 11.81 0.88 -16.17
N GLU A 524 12.51 1.81 -16.81
CA GLU A 524 13.97 1.80 -16.95
C GLU A 524 14.68 2.00 -15.60
N SER A 525 14.14 2.84 -14.72
CA SER A 525 14.72 3.08 -13.40
C SER A 525 14.67 1.84 -12.49
N MET A 526 13.70 0.95 -12.72
CA MET A 526 13.56 -0.30 -11.96
C MET A 526 14.61 -1.33 -12.35
N SER A 527 15.04 -1.38 -13.62
CA SER A 527 16.03 -2.35 -14.12
C SER A 527 17.48 -1.98 -13.76
N GLY A 528 17.70 -1.00 -12.89
CA GLY A 528 19.02 -0.62 -12.39
C GLY A 528 19.92 0.07 -13.43
N GLY A 529 19.36 0.67 -14.47
CA GLY A 529 20.15 1.32 -15.53
C GLY A 529 20.94 0.34 -16.42
N THR A 530 20.80 -0.97 -16.22
CA THR A 530 21.11 -1.94 -17.25
C THR A 530 19.97 -1.95 -18.26
N ALA A 531 20.28 -1.50 -19.48
CA ALA A 531 19.47 -1.82 -20.65
C ALA A 531 19.20 -3.34 -20.65
N PRO A 532 18.01 -3.79 -21.08
CA PRO A 532 17.76 -5.22 -21.19
C PRO A 532 18.91 -5.86 -21.96
N ALA A 533 19.55 -6.87 -21.37
CA ALA A 533 20.41 -7.74 -22.14
C ALA A 533 19.53 -8.26 -23.28
N ALA A 534 19.87 -7.87 -24.50
CA ALA A 534 19.30 -8.46 -25.69
C ALA A 534 19.55 -9.97 -25.60
N GLU A 535 18.52 -10.72 -25.23
CA GLU A 535 18.49 -12.13 -25.56
C GLU A 535 18.60 -12.20 -27.07
N SER A 536 19.69 -12.81 -27.51
CA SER A 536 20.04 -13.04 -28.90
C SER A 536 18.88 -13.75 -29.60
N ALA A 537 18.11 -12.99 -30.36
CA ALA A 537 17.36 -13.54 -31.49
C ALA A 537 18.37 -14.20 -32.44
N PRO A 538 18.10 -15.41 -32.97
CA PRO A 538 18.93 -16.01 -34.01
C PRO A 538 19.00 -15.07 -35.23
N GLU A 539 20.22 -14.85 -35.72
CA GLU A 539 20.49 -14.10 -36.95
C GLU A 539 19.72 -14.67 -38.14
N GLU A 540 18.91 -13.84 -38.81
CA GLU A 540 18.64 -13.96 -40.24
C GLU A 540 19.33 -12.79 -40.98
N PRO A 541 19.77 -13.01 -42.23
CA PRO A 541 20.93 -12.31 -42.78
C PRO A 541 20.65 -10.93 -43.39
N LYS A 542 21.60 -10.04 -43.13
CA LYS A 542 22.05 -8.82 -43.85
C LYS A 542 21.16 -8.23 -44.95
N ALA A 543 20.63 -7.06 -44.62
CA ALA A 543 20.70 -5.76 -45.32
C ALA A 543 20.63 -5.70 -46.86
N ALA A 544 19.60 -4.99 -47.34
CA ALA A 544 19.73 -3.99 -48.41
C ALA A 544 18.82 -2.79 -48.12
N ASP A 545 19.39 -1.60 -48.18
CA ASP A 545 18.77 -0.30 -47.93
C ASP A 545 17.55 0.02 -48.81
N ALA A 546 16.49 0.54 -48.19
CA ALA A 546 15.66 1.60 -48.79
C ALA A 546 14.88 2.34 -47.68
N LYS A 547 15.15 3.64 -47.57
CA LYS A 547 14.37 4.59 -46.75
C LYS A 547 12.88 4.52 -47.10
N ALA A 548 12.02 4.37 -46.10
CA ALA A 548 10.62 4.77 -46.17
C ALA A 548 10.19 5.38 -44.82
N GLU A 549 9.64 6.59 -44.90
CA GLU A 549 9.11 7.39 -43.81
C GLU A 549 8.04 6.61 -43.01
N THR A 550 8.21 6.50 -41.70
CA THR A 550 7.15 5.99 -40.82
C THR A 550 6.20 7.14 -40.46
N ALA A 551 5.08 7.17 -41.18
CA ALA A 551 3.92 7.97 -40.83
C ALA A 551 3.40 7.59 -39.43
N ALA A 552 3.11 8.62 -38.62
CA ALA A 552 2.40 8.48 -37.36
C ALA A 552 1.01 7.85 -37.60
N VAL A 553 0.64 6.87 -36.78
CA VAL A 553 -0.72 6.32 -36.76
C VAL A 553 -1.64 7.39 -36.13
N PRO A 554 -2.66 7.90 -36.83
CA PRO A 554 -3.59 8.87 -36.27
C PRO A 554 -4.36 8.23 -35.10
N ALA A 555 -4.64 9.02 -34.06
CA ALA A 555 -5.59 8.63 -33.03
C ALA A 555 -6.96 8.32 -33.67
N PRO A 556 -7.63 7.20 -33.33
CA PRO A 556 -8.94 6.90 -33.87
C PRO A 556 -9.94 7.99 -33.43
N GLU A 557 -10.88 8.34 -34.32
CA GLU A 557 -12.00 9.21 -34.00
C GLU A 557 -12.74 8.67 -32.77
N ALA A 558 -12.90 9.52 -31.75
CA ALA A 558 -13.57 9.15 -30.52
C ALA A 558 -15.03 8.77 -30.83
N SER A 559 -15.44 7.60 -30.38
CA SER A 559 -16.86 7.22 -30.40
C SER A 559 -17.65 8.18 -29.49
N PRO A 560 -18.94 8.44 -29.76
CA PRO A 560 -19.76 9.29 -28.91
C PRO A 560 -19.72 8.81 -27.46
N GLU A 561 -19.66 9.75 -26.53
CA GLU A 561 -19.72 9.46 -25.10
C GLU A 561 -21.07 8.81 -24.75
N ILE A 562 -21.02 7.72 -23.98
CA ILE A 562 -22.21 7.04 -23.46
C ILE A 562 -22.28 7.22 -21.94
N SER A 563 -23.48 7.18 -21.38
CA SER A 563 -23.67 7.22 -19.93
C SER A 563 -23.32 5.88 -19.29
N ILE A 564 -23.01 5.86 -17.99
CA ILE A 564 -22.82 4.60 -17.25
C ILE A 564 -24.09 3.73 -17.26
N ASP A 565 -25.26 4.33 -17.39
CA ASP A 565 -26.54 3.62 -17.51
C ASP A 565 -26.60 2.80 -18.81
N ASP A 566 -25.93 3.24 -19.87
CA ASP A 566 -25.83 2.48 -21.12
C ASP A 566 -24.92 1.26 -20.98
N PHE A 567 -23.86 1.37 -20.16
CA PHE A 567 -23.00 0.24 -19.83
C PHE A 567 -23.74 -0.79 -18.95
N PHE A 568 -24.51 -0.35 -17.94
CA PHE A 568 -25.31 -1.25 -17.11
C PHE A 568 -26.44 -1.96 -17.85
N LYS A 569 -26.81 -1.50 -19.04
CA LYS A 569 -27.73 -2.22 -19.92
C LYS A 569 -27.07 -3.44 -20.59
N VAL A 570 -25.76 -3.62 -20.52
CA VAL A 570 -25.05 -4.74 -21.14
C VAL A 570 -24.80 -5.84 -20.10
N ASP A 571 -25.27 -7.06 -20.37
CA ASP A 571 -25.06 -8.21 -19.49
C ASP A 571 -23.81 -8.97 -19.96
N LEU A 572 -22.71 -8.82 -19.21
CA LEU A 572 -21.43 -9.45 -19.50
C LEU A 572 -21.20 -10.62 -18.54
N ARG A 573 -20.91 -11.80 -19.10
CA ARG A 573 -20.72 -13.04 -18.35
C ARG A 573 -19.45 -13.76 -18.72
N VAL A 574 -18.83 -14.39 -17.74
CA VAL A 574 -17.74 -15.35 -17.98
C VAL A 574 -18.33 -16.64 -18.55
N ALA A 575 -17.82 -17.08 -19.70
CA ALA A 575 -18.22 -18.32 -20.34
C ALA A 575 -17.00 -19.15 -20.75
N GLU A 576 -17.11 -20.47 -20.68
CA GLU A 576 -16.08 -21.39 -21.12
C GLU A 576 -16.41 -21.94 -22.50
N VAL A 577 -15.43 -21.97 -23.41
CA VAL A 577 -15.63 -22.56 -24.74
C VAL A 577 -15.54 -24.08 -24.62
N ILE A 578 -16.66 -24.77 -24.79
CA ILE A 578 -16.74 -26.24 -24.72
C ILE A 578 -16.59 -26.91 -26.08
N ALA A 579 -16.90 -26.20 -27.17
CA ALA A 579 -16.65 -26.67 -28.53
C ALA A 579 -16.44 -25.49 -29.48
N ALA A 580 -15.62 -25.70 -30.50
CA ALA A 580 -15.42 -24.74 -31.58
C ALA A 580 -15.37 -25.48 -32.91
N GLU A 581 -15.97 -24.92 -33.96
CA GLU A 581 -15.87 -25.45 -35.32
C GLU A 581 -15.89 -24.32 -36.37
N PRO A 582 -15.24 -24.49 -37.53
CA PRO A 582 -15.33 -23.53 -38.62
C PRO A 582 -16.73 -23.54 -39.25
N VAL A 583 -17.24 -22.36 -39.59
CA VAL A 583 -18.54 -22.24 -40.27
C VAL A 583 -18.39 -22.60 -41.75
N LYS A 584 -19.23 -23.53 -42.25
CA LYS A 584 -19.22 -23.96 -43.66
C LYS A 584 -19.40 -22.75 -44.60
N ASN A 585 -18.53 -22.66 -45.61
CA ASN A 585 -18.50 -21.56 -46.59
C ASN A 585 -18.22 -20.16 -46.00
N ALA A 586 -17.52 -20.07 -44.85
CA ALA A 586 -17.12 -18.79 -44.25
C ALA A 586 -15.75 -18.88 -43.55
N ASP A 587 -14.68 -18.57 -44.28
CA ASP A 587 -13.28 -18.69 -43.84
C ASP A 587 -12.85 -17.75 -42.70
N LYS A 588 -13.76 -16.85 -42.27
CA LYS A 588 -13.51 -15.88 -41.19
C LYS A 588 -14.27 -16.19 -39.90
N LEU A 589 -15.16 -17.17 -39.90
CA LEU A 589 -16.09 -17.41 -38.80
C LEU A 589 -15.82 -18.73 -38.08
N LEU A 590 -15.71 -18.66 -36.75
CA LEU A 590 -15.82 -19.82 -35.86
C LEU A 590 -17.20 -19.84 -35.21
N LYS A 591 -17.78 -21.03 -35.12
CA LYS A 591 -18.96 -21.34 -34.32
C LYS A 591 -18.49 -21.90 -33.00
N LEU A 592 -18.81 -21.21 -31.92
CA LEU A 592 -18.42 -21.56 -30.55
C LEU A 592 -19.65 -22.01 -29.77
N GLN A 593 -19.53 -23.12 -29.04
CA GLN A 593 -20.44 -23.48 -27.96
C GLN A 593 -19.83 -23.02 -26.65
N LEU A 594 -20.56 -22.18 -25.94
CA LEU A 594 -20.15 -21.59 -24.68
C LEU A 594 -20.97 -22.18 -23.54
N ASP A 595 -20.30 -22.55 -22.45
CA ASP A 595 -20.93 -22.92 -21.19
C ASP A 595 -20.90 -21.74 -20.21
N LEU A 596 -22.09 -21.31 -19.78
CA LEU A 596 -22.28 -20.26 -18.78
C LEU A 596 -22.48 -20.86 -17.37
N GLY A 597 -22.35 -22.19 -17.21
CA GLY A 597 -22.57 -22.90 -15.94
C GLY A 597 -24.04 -23.17 -15.62
N TYR A 598 -24.97 -22.37 -16.18
CA TYR A 598 -26.42 -22.56 -16.04
C TYR A 598 -27.15 -22.78 -17.37
N GLU A 599 -26.52 -22.45 -18.50
CA GLU A 599 -27.03 -22.71 -19.85
C GLU A 599 -25.87 -22.83 -20.85
N GLN A 600 -26.12 -23.47 -21.99
CA GLN A 600 -25.20 -23.47 -23.12
C GLN A 600 -25.69 -22.54 -24.22
N ARG A 601 -24.77 -21.87 -24.89
CA ARG A 601 -25.08 -20.85 -25.87
C ARG A 601 -24.15 -20.89 -27.07
N GLN A 602 -24.73 -20.77 -28.27
CA GLN A 602 -23.97 -20.69 -29.51
C GLN A 602 -23.60 -19.25 -29.85
N VAL A 603 -22.32 -18.98 -30.09
CA VAL A 603 -21.82 -17.68 -30.57
C VAL A 603 -21.00 -17.89 -31.83
N VAL A 604 -21.31 -17.12 -32.89
CA VAL A 604 -20.54 -17.13 -34.13
C VAL A 604 -19.65 -15.88 -34.14
N SER A 605 -18.33 -16.07 -34.20
CA SER A 605 -17.34 -15.00 -34.04
C SER A 605 -16.35 -14.94 -35.20
N GLY A 606 -15.96 -13.71 -35.57
CA GLY A 606 -15.09 -13.37 -36.69
C GLY A 606 -13.59 -13.64 -36.48
N ILE A 607 -13.25 -14.67 -35.70
CA ILE A 607 -11.89 -14.87 -35.18
C ILE A 607 -11.12 -16.01 -35.85
N ALA A 608 -11.69 -16.67 -36.88
CA ALA A 608 -11.10 -17.86 -37.49
C ALA A 608 -9.73 -17.63 -38.16
N LYS A 609 -9.38 -16.37 -38.45
CA LYS A 609 -8.06 -15.99 -38.96
C LYS A 609 -6.95 -15.96 -37.90
N TYR A 610 -7.35 -15.89 -36.62
CA TYR A 610 -6.44 -15.65 -35.50
C TYR A 610 -6.37 -16.82 -34.54
N TYR A 611 -7.43 -17.63 -34.48
CA TYR A 611 -7.53 -18.79 -33.60
C TYR A 611 -8.04 -20.00 -34.36
N THR A 612 -7.43 -21.16 -34.09
CA THR A 612 -7.96 -22.45 -34.56
C THR A 612 -9.00 -22.99 -33.57
N PRO A 613 -9.92 -23.87 -33.99
CA PRO A 613 -10.89 -24.49 -33.09
C PRO A 613 -10.25 -25.12 -31.83
N GLU A 614 -9.11 -25.79 -31.98
CA GLU A 614 -8.41 -26.48 -30.89
C GLU A 614 -7.84 -25.49 -29.87
N GLN A 615 -7.42 -24.32 -30.32
CA GLN A 615 -6.93 -23.26 -29.42
C GLN A 615 -8.04 -22.65 -28.58
N MET A 616 -9.30 -22.78 -29.00
CA MET A 616 -10.44 -22.13 -28.35
C MET A 616 -11.02 -22.96 -27.21
N VAL A 617 -11.07 -24.29 -27.36
CA VAL A 617 -11.68 -25.18 -26.36
C VAL A 617 -10.95 -25.07 -25.01
N GLY A 618 -11.72 -24.94 -23.92
CA GLY A 618 -11.23 -24.77 -22.55
C GLY A 618 -10.91 -23.32 -22.15
N ARG A 619 -10.97 -22.35 -23.06
CA ARG A 619 -10.72 -20.93 -22.71
C ARG A 619 -11.93 -20.30 -22.03
N LYS A 620 -11.68 -19.51 -21.00
CA LYS A 620 -12.67 -18.59 -20.41
C LYS A 620 -12.67 -17.23 -21.09
N VAL A 621 -13.80 -16.86 -21.66
CA VAL A 621 -14.01 -15.63 -22.43
C VAL A 621 -15.12 -14.79 -21.80
N ILE A 622 -15.10 -13.48 -22.07
CA ILE A 622 -16.20 -12.58 -21.70
C ILE A 622 -17.24 -12.59 -22.84
N CYS A 623 -18.47 -12.96 -22.49
CA CYS A 623 -19.60 -13.08 -23.40
C CYS A 623 -20.68 -12.04 -23.06
N VAL A 624 -21.16 -11.30 -24.07
CA VAL A 624 -22.33 -10.45 -23.97
C VAL A 624 -23.59 -11.30 -24.16
N THR A 625 -24.41 -11.44 -23.11
CA THR A 625 -25.52 -12.40 -23.03
C THR A 625 -26.90 -11.79 -23.27
N ASN A 626 -27.04 -10.47 -23.38
CA ASN A 626 -28.35 -9.84 -23.60
C ASN A 626 -28.50 -9.16 -24.97
N LEU A 627 -27.68 -9.54 -25.95
CA LEU A 627 -27.87 -9.17 -27.35
C LEU A 627 -29.00 -9.99 -27.99
N LYS A 628 -29.78 -9.35 -28.89
CA LYS A 628 -30.78 -10.05 -29.71
C LYS A 628 -30.07 -11.07 -30.60
N PRO A 629 -30.52 -12.34 -30.66
CA PRO A 629 -29.95 -13.35 -31.53
C PRO A 629 -30.00 -12.94 -33.01
N VAL A 630 -28.93 -13.21 -33.75
CA VAL A 630 -28.80 -12.90 -35.17
C VAL A 630 -28.34 -14.13 -35.95
N LYS A 631 -28.77 -14.26 -37.20
CA LYS A 631 -28.27 -15.32 -38.10
C LYS A 631 -27.07 -14.81 -38.89
N LEU A 632 -25.93 -15.47 -38.74
CA LEU A 632 -24.70 -15.20 -39.45
C LEU A 632 -24.36 -16.39 -40.35
N ARG A 633 -24.41 -16.19 -41.67
CA ARG A 633 -24.12 -17.24 -42.68
C ARG A 633 -24.90 -18.55 -42.48
N GLY A 634 -26.13 -18.45 -41.98
CA GLY A 634 -27.03 -19.58 -41.74
C GLY A 634 -26.99 -20.14 -40.31
N GLU A 635 -25.97 -19.79 -39.52
CA GLU A 635 -25.82 -20.19 -38.12
C GLU A 635 -26.42 -19.14 -37.18
N LEU A 636 -27.05 -19.58 -36.09
CA LEU A 636 -27.59 -18.67 -35.08
C LEU A 636 -26.47 -18.23 -34.11
N SER A 637 -26.29 -16.93 -33.93
CA SER A 637 -25.42 -16.35 -32.89
C SER A 637 -26.28 -15.70 -31.82
N GLN A 638 -26.14 -16.17 -30.58
CA GLN A 638 -26.95 -15.75 -29.43
C GLN A 638 -26.16 -14.88 -28.45
N GLY A 639 -25.07 -14.25 -28.90
CA GLY A 639 -24.23 -13.40 -28.07
C GLY A 639 -23.02 -12.89 -28.84
N MET A 640 -22.11 -12.27 -28.12
CA MET A 640 -20.85 -11.75 -28.67
C MET A 640 -19.73 -11.98 -27.67
N ILE A 641 -18.56 -12.42 -28.13
CA ILE A 641 -17.35 -12.50 -27.30
C ILE A 641 -16.48 -11.27 -27.53
N LEU A 642 -15.79 -10.82 -26.49
CA LEU A 642 -14.96 -9.61 -26.56
C LEU A 642 -13.53 -9.92 -27.01
N ALA A 643 -13.00 -9.07 -27.87
CA ALA A 643 -11.61 -9.12 -28.34
C ALA A 643 -11.07 -7.71 -28.54
N ALA A 644 -9.78 -7.52 -28.28
CA ALA A 644 -9.04 -6.32 -28.63
C ALA A 644 -8.46 -6.47 -30.04
N SER A 645 -8.56 -5.42 -30.87
CA SER A 645 -7.96 -5.39 -32.21
C SER A 645 -7.08 -4.15 -32.40
N GLN A 646 -5.87 -4.35 -32.93
CA GLN A 646 -4.97 -3.26 -33.35
C GLN A 646 -4.26 -3.68 -34.64
N GLY A 647 -4.59 -3.01 -35.77
CA GLY A 647 -4.11 -3.41 -37.09
C GLY A 647 -4.52 -4.85 -37.44
N ASP A 648 -3.56 -5.67 -37.86
CA ASP A 648 -3.77 -7.10 -38.18
C ASP A 648 -3.68 -8.02 -36.96
N ARG A 649 -3.66 -7.49 -35.73
CA ARG A 649 -3.64 -8.28 -34.49
C ARG A 649 -5.01 -8.27 -33.83
N LEU A 650 -5.48 -9.45 -33.45
CA LEU A 650 -6.70 -9.64 -32.66
C LEU A 650 -6.39 -10.55 -31.48
N THR A 651 -6.72 -10.13 -30.26
CA THR A 651 -6.52 -10.90 -29.03
C THR A 651 -7.82 -10.97 -28.23
N LEU A 652 -8.23 -12.17 -27.84
CA LEU A 652 -9.43 -12.38 -27.03
C LEU A 652 -9.28 -11.80 -25.62
N ALA A 653 -10.33 -11.15 -25.13
CA ALA A 653 -10.42 -10.76 -23.74
C ALA A 653 -10.78 -12.00 -22.89
N THR A 654 -9.83 -12.47 -22.09
CA THR A 654 -9.98 -13.65 -21.23
C THR A 654 -9.94 -13.27 -19.76
N VAL A 655 -10.45 -14.16 -18.91
CA VAL A 655 -10.39 -14.05 -17.45
C VAL A 655 -9.60 -15.22 -16.87
N SER A 656 -9.19 -15.13 -15.60
CA SER A 656 -8.49 -16.23 -14.91
C SER A 656 -9.35 -17.51 -14.90
N ASP A 657 -8.69 -18.66 -15.09
CA ASP A 657 -9.34 -19.98 -15.06
C ASP A 657 -10.06 -20.28 -13.73
N SER A 658 -9.69 -19.58 -12.64
CA SER A 658 -10.29 -19.71 -11.32
C SER A 658 -11.71 -19.12 -11.19
N ILE A 659 -12.17 -18.29 -12.15
CA ILE A 659 -13.47 -17.61 -12.06
C ILE A 659 -14.61 -18.52 -12.52
N PRO A 660 -15.69 -18.74 -11.73
CA PRO A 660 -16.79 -19.62 -12.12
C PRO A 660 -17.51 -19.18 -13.40
N ASN A 661 -17.97 -20.15 -14.21
CA ASN A 661 -18.80 -19.88 -15.39
C ASN A 661 -20.12 -19.20 -14.94
N GLY A 662 -20.58 -18.20 -15.70
CA GLY A 662 -21.78 -17.42 -15.39
C GLY A 662 -21.57 -16.21 -14.46
N SER A 663 -20.34 -16.00 -13.98
CA SER A 663 -19.98 -14.82 -13.18
C SER A 663 -20.25 -13.52 -13.95
N VAL A 664 -20.85 -12.53 -13.29
CA VAL A 664 -21.10 -11.20 -13.85
C VAL A 664 -19.78 -10.43 -13.96
N VAL A 665 -19.48 -9.89 -15.13
CA VAL A 665 -18.41 -8.90 -15.32
C VAL A 665 -19.05 -7.52 -15.18
N LYS A 666 -18.56 -6.70 -14.24
CA LYS A 666 -19.11 -5.39 -13.90
C LYS A 666 -18.06 -4.30 -14.04
#